data_AF-R5BBY2-F1
#
_entry.id   AF-R5BBY2-F1
#
_cell.length_a   1.000
_cell.length_b   1.000
_cell.length_c   1.000
_cell.angle_alpha   90.00
_cell.angle_beta   90.00
_cell.angle_gamma   90.00
#
_symmetry.space_group_name_H-M   'P 1'
#
loop_
_entity.id
_entity.type
_entity.pdbx_description
1 polymer ?
#
loop_
_entity_poly.entity_id
_entity_poly.type
_entity_poly.pdbx_seq_one_letter_code
_entity_poly.pdbx_strand_id
1 'polypeptide(L)'
;MNRFINRVLLFVIGAAALIGCTYNEMTDSYGELDILFDTEDVVLNAGESIEIPFTVTGTEGAAIDLEPYTDNSRLTCKLSKVDYGNSQGVIRLTASKAISKDLEAQVFLKVSDSHHRKLTRFVDVTVIGNGSGGGEDPGEGGGDNDYGDLGIFFDTSAPAVNPGQTLEIPFTVTGSEGATLSLVPSVDNDEYVCALGKVDYVNYQGIIKLTAPEVITEATEVKVSLTASDTHKRSLTKSVSVKVNASEPLTISALGEPASMAVKAGGSFTLSYKVLNLAPAKITGIPTVEVTSGWSAEATVDQDIIKVKYNAPASIGQRIDIKISATDDHGRTVEYSGSLSIVEITTTAGAANCHIVKPGGILTIKAVKGNSTTALDFDNAALVWQDAIGLVSSVSGNGSEGVVVVKIADGKEGNAVVAARDGGRVVWSWHVWVTDYDPEADIFEWQDANGVTYKYMDRNLGAMSAQMFSKESIGLMYQWGRKDPFPGGDNVESSVQKRIYDINGNQIFMKTEERPTYNDNTSTNLQLAIEHPDVFYHAPSSSWPAVDWLTNKTSLQNNDLWGGKTNAKTIYDPCPEGWWMPAAGSGWGFRSEYKKAGKLNDDGKYDETYPWYQDYDKSIGFRYKTKAGKVYWFPLVGNIDPSKGTLQSVGGSALYNTRTDNSNTVFYESMAWGNPASEAGLNRSYGAATRCIKE
;
A
#
# COMPACT_ATOMS: atom_id res chain seq x y z
N MET A 1 6.73 45.25 26.18
CA MET A 1 7.22 45.10 27.56
C MET A 1 7.48 43.62 27.80
N ASN A 2 8.63 43.06 28.14
CA ASN A 2 10.01 43.49 28.44
C ASN A 2 10.87 42.25 28.09
N ARG A 3 11.75 42.29 27.08
CA ARG A 3 13.22 42.40 27.21
C ARG A 3 13.82 41.97 28.56
N PHE A 4 14.65 40.93 28.53
CA PHE A 4 15.85 40.85 29.35
C PHE A 4 17.05 40.47 28.47
N ILE A 5 18.07 41.32 28.59
CA ILE A 5 19.39 41.27 27.95
C ILE A 5 20.34 40.68 28.99
N ASN A 6 21.27 39.81 28.58
CA ASN A 6 22.59 39.76 29.18
C ASN A 6 23.64 39.49 28.09
N ARG A 7 24.52 40.48 27.90
CA ARG A 7 25.78 40.40 27.14
C ARG A 7 26.91 40.19 28.13
N VAL A 8 27.82 39.27 27.85
CA VAL A 8 29.22 39.36 28.29
C VAL A 8 30.11 39.08 27.07
N LEU A 9 31.01 40.02 26.80
CA LEU A 9 32.08 40.00 25.80
C LEU A 9 33.33 39.35 26.42
N LEU A 10 34.10 38.53 25.69
CA LEU A 10 35.56 38.71 25.53
C LEU A 10 36.21 37.76 24.50
N PHE A 11 36.82 38.39 23.49
CA PHE A 11 38.05 38.12 22.71
C PHE A 11 38.55 36.72 22.28
N VAL A 12 38.98 36.73 21.01
CA VAL A 12 39.60 35.74 20.11
C VAL A 12 41.05 35.40 20.49
N ILE A 13 41.51 34.16 20.20
CA ILE A 13 42.71 33.76 19.41
C ILE A 13 42.88 32.22 19.44
N GLY A 14 43.04 31.59 18.26
CA GLY A 14 44.02 30.49 18.06
C GLY A 14 43.51 29.04 17.89
N ALA A 15 43.47 28.59 16.62
CA ALA A 15 43.86 27.29 16.07
C ALA A 15 43.25 25.94 16.55
N ALA A 16 42.68 25.24 15.54
CA ALA A 16 42.66 23.79 15.29
C ALA A 16 41.94 22.84 16.29
N ALA A 17 40.80 22.28 15.87
CA ALA A 17 40.57 20.84 15.65
C ALA A 17 39.08 20.54 15.41
N LEU A 18 38.86 19.41 14.72
CA LEU A 18 37.63 18.87 14.17
C LEU A 18 36.45 18.60 15.16
N ILE A 19 35.26 18.53 14.54
CA ILE A 19 33.97 17.94 14.98
C ILE A 19 33.02 18.84 15.78
N GLY A 20 31.82 19.05 15.21
CA GLY A 20 30.63 19.43 15.95
C GLY A 20 29.69 20.33 15.16
N CYS A 21 28.88 19.73 14.30
CA CYS A 21 27.74 20.39 13.67
C CYS A 21 26.84 21.01 14.75
N THR A 22 26.58 22.32 14.65
CA THR A 22 25.37 22.92 15.22
C THR A 22 24.65 23.69 14.13
N TYR A 23 23.69 22.95 13.58
CA TYR A 23 22.52 23.32 12.81
C TYR A 23 22.08 24.79 13.01
N ASN A 24 22.14 25.56 11.94
CA ASN A 24 21.43 26.82 11.81
C ASN A 24 20.93 26.92 10.35
N GLU A 25 20.05 26.00 9.98
CA GLU A 25 19.33 26.08 8.70
C GLU A 25 18.06 26.92 8.92
N MET A 26 18.15 28.19 8.54
CA MET A 26 17.03 28.81 7.86
C MET A 26 16.83 27.99 6.58
N THR A 27 15.70 27.29 6.52
CA THR A 27 15.29 26.43 5.40
C THR A 27 15.22 27.24 4.11
N ASP A 28 16.26 27.17 3.28
CA ASP A 28 16.06 27.28 1.83
C ASP A 28 15.27 26.03 1.44
N SER A 29 14.05 26.23 0.97
CA SER A 29 13.11 25.16 0.61
C SER A 29 13.51 24.37 -0.64
N TYR A 30 14.73 24.57 -1.12
CA TYR A 30 15.30 24.00 -2.34
C TYR A 30 16.73 23.58 -2.02
N GLY A 31 17.04 22.28 -2.00
CA GLY A 31 18.34 21.74 -1.58
C GLY A 31 19.57 22.43 -2.18
N GLU A 32 20.75 22.17 -1.60
CA GLU A 32 22.01 22.81 -2.02
C GLU A 32 22.32 22.54 -3.50
N LEU A 33 22.45 23.61 -4.29
CA LEU A 33 22.77 23.55 -5.71
C LEU A 33 24.25 23.16 -5.87
N ASP A 34 24.54 22.06 -6.58
CA ASP A 34 25.91 21.63 -6.88
C ASP A 34 26.07 21.16 -8.33
N ILE A 35 27.31 21.14 -8.82
CA ILE A 35 27.70 20.58 -10.13
C ILE A 35 28.66 19.44 -9.87
N LEU A 36 28.29 18.25 -10.33
CA LEU A 36 29.09 17.04 -10.25
C LEU A 36 29.60 16.70 -11.64
N PHE A 37 30.92 16.74 -11.84
CA PHE A 37 31.56 16.18 -13.03
C PHE A 37 31.86 14.70 -12.79
N ASP A 38 31.75 13.89 -13.83
CA ASP A 38 32.06 12.45 -13.74
C ASP A 38 33.58 12.19 -13.63
N THR A 39 34.39 13.24 -13.83
CA THR A 39 35.86 13.23 -13.66
C THR A 39 36.35 14.56 -13.10
N GLU A 40 37.41 14.53 -12.30
CA GLU A 40 38.05 15.74 -11.74
C GLU A 40 39.24 16.23 -12.59
N ASP A 41 39.84 15.32 -13.39
CA ASP A 41 40.96 15.59 -14.29
C ASP A 41 40.68 15.03 -15.70
N VAL A 42 41.18 15.71 -16.74
CA VAL A 42 41.02 15.29 -18.15
C VAL A 42 42.36 15.38 -18.89
N VAL A 43 42.75 14.31 -19.58
CA VAL A 43 43.96 14.29 -20.41
C VAL A 43 43.59 14.02 -21.87
N LEU A 44 44.09 14.84 -22.80
CA LEU A 44 43.89 14.66 -24.25
C LEU A 44 45.11 15.08 -25.07
N ASN A 45 45.27 14.55 -26.28
CA ASN A 45 46.36 14.96 -27.17
C ASN A 45 45.99 16.21 -28.00
N ALA A 46 47.01 16.93 -28.46
CA ALA A 46 46.84 18.06 -29.36
C ALA A 46 46.07 17.67 -30.65
N GLY A 47 44.85 18.22 -30.82
CA GLY A 47 43.98 17.94 -31.96
C GLY A 47 42.80 17.02 -31.68
N GLU A 48 42.74 16.42 -30.49
CA GLU A 48 41.65 15.55 -30.07
C GLU A 48 40.45 16.33 -29.53
N SER A 49 39.35 15.62 -29.36
CA SER A 49 38.18 16.11 -28.62
C SER A 49 37.71 15.05 -27.66
N ILE A 50 37.26 15.49 -26.48
CA ILE A 50 36.72 14.63 -25.44
C ILE A 50 35.40 15.19 -24.92
N GLU A 51 34.57 14.31 -24.38
CA GLU A 51 33.30 14.66 -23.77
C GLU A 51 33.42 14.58 -22.24
N ILE A 52 32.96 15.62 -21.55
CA ILE A 52 32.99 15.76 -20.09
C ILE A 52 31.54 15.81 -19.61
N PRO A 53 30.98 14.69 -19.12
CA PRO A 53 29.63 14.66 -18.59
C PRO A 53 29.54 15.36 -17.23
N PHE A 54 28.36 15.90 -16.93
CA PHE A 54 28.05 16.52 -15.65
C PHE A 54 26.58 16.34 -15.26
N THR A 55 26.32 16.39 -13.95
CA THR A 55 24.99 16.47 -13.35
C THR A 55 24.89 17.69 -12.45
N VAL A 56 23.77 18.41 -12.50
CA VAL A 56 23.44 19.49 -11.57
C VAL A 56 22.42 18.98 -10.56
N THR A 57 22.76 19.03 -9.28
CA THR A 57 21.89 18.58 -8.17
C THR A 57 21.28 19.78 -7.44
N GLY A 58 20.24 19.54 -6.61
CA GLY A 58 19.58 20.62 -5.85
C GLY A 58 18.72 21.57 -6.71
N THR A 59 18.29 21.13 -7.90
CA THR A 59 17.51 21.95 -8.83
C THR A 59 16.01 21.98 -8.53
N GLU A 60 15.44 20.92 -7.95
CA GLU A 60 14.01 20.80 -7.55
C GLU A 60 13.01 21.27 -8.62
N GLY A 61 13.30 21.00 -9.90
CA GLY A 61 12.46 21.39 -11.03
C GLY A 61 12.59 22.85 -11.49
N ALA A 62 13.54 23.61 -10.93
CA ALA A 62 13.91 24.94 -11.41
C ALA A 62 14.47 24.86 -12.84
N ALA A 63 14.14 25.85 -13.68
CA ALA A 63 14.77 25.96 -15.00
C ALA A 63 16.23 26.40 -14.84
N ILE A 64 17.14 25.76 -15.57
CA ILE A 64 18.59 26.01 -15.47
C ILE A 64 19.14 26.55 -16.79
N ASP A 65 20.11 27.46 -16.68
CA ASP A 65 20.93 28.00 -17.75
C ASP A 65 22.38 27.54 -17.56
N LEU A 66 23.02 27.09 -18.64
CA LEU A 66 24.29 26.37 -18.64
C LEU A 66 25.28 27.03 -19.59
N GLU A 67 26.42 27.49 -19.07
CA GLU A 67 27.42 28.25 -19.83
C GLU A 67 28.83 27.65 -19.61
N PRO A 68 29.32 26.77 -20.50
CA PRO A 68 30.69 26.28 -20.41
C PRO A 68 31.69 27.27 -21.04
N TYR A 69 32.86 27.40 -20.43
CA TYR A 69 33.97 28.17 -20.99
C TYR A 69 35.33 27.58 -20.55
N THR A 70 36.41 28.00 -21.21
CA THR A 70 37.78 27.62 -20.86
C THR A 70 38.62 28.86 -20.66
N ASP A 71 39.62 28.78 -19.79
CA ASP A 71 40.60 29.84 -19.58
C ASP A 71 41.69 29.89 -20.67
N ASN A 72 41.75 28.89 -21.56
CA ASN A 72 42.79 28.80 -22.57
C ASN A 72 42.25 28.87 -24.00
N SER A 73 42.71 29.86 -24.77
CA SER A 73 42.27 30.10 -26.14
C SER A 73 42.67 29.01 -27.15
N ARG A 74 43.54 28.06 -26.76
CA ARG A 74 43.91 26.89 -27.57
C ARG A 74 42.94 25.72 -27.39
N LEU A 75 42.01 25.84 -26.44
CA LEU A 75 40.91 24.91 -26.23
C LEU A 75 39.59 25.56 -26.67
N THR A 76 38.66 24.74 -27.14
CA THR A 76 37.28 25.17 -27.37
C THR A 76 36.33 24.21 -26.68
N CYS A 77 35.35 24.74 -25.95
CA CYS A 77 34.34 23.94 -25.26
C CYS A 77 32.93 24.39 -25.66
N LYS A 78 32.02 23.45 -25.77
CA LYS A 78 30.59 23.71 -26.00
C LYS A 78 29.74 22.60 -25.40
N LEU A 79 28.48 22.91 -25.09
CA LEU A 79 27.52 21.86 -24.74
C LEU A 79 27.24 21.00 -25.98
N SER A 80 27.46 19.69 -25.89
CA SER A 80 27.15 18.75 -26.98
C SER A 80 25.79 18.09 -26.80
N LYS A 81 25.37 17.83 -25.57
CA LYS A 81 24.06 17.25 -25.22
C LYS A 81 23.59 17.77 -23.86
N VAL A 82 22.31 18.08 -23.73
CA VAL A 82 21.70 18.51 -22.45
C VAL A 82 20.33 17.86 -22.29
N ASP A 83 20.09 17.28 -21.13
CA ASP A 83 18.78 16.84 -20.65
C ASP A 83 18.35 17.73 -19.49
N TYR A 84 17.55 18.75 -19.79
CA TYR A 84 17.03 19.68 -18.79
C TYR A 84 16.04 19.03 -17.81
N GLY A 85 15.39 17.92 -18.19
CA GLY A 85 14.44 17.23 -17.31
C GLY A 85 15.13 16.53 -16.15
N ASN A 86 16.33 16.00 -16.40
CA ASN A 86 17.16 15.33 -15.40
C ASN A 86 18.34 16.19 -14.90
N SER A 87 18.46 17.44 -15.37
CA SER A 87 19.55 18.35 -15.02
C SER A 87 20.95 17.81 -15.35
N GLN A 88 21.10 17.14 -16.49
CA GLN A 88 22.35 16.50 -16.93
C GLN A 88 22.82 17.05 -18.28
N GLY A 89 24.12 17.00 -18.53
CA GLY A 89 24.66 17.42 -19.82
C GLY A 89 26.09 16.97 -20.07
N VAL A 90 26.60 17.33 -21.25
CA VAL A 90 27.94 16.96 -21.72
C VAL A 90 28.61 18.19 -22.32
N ILE A 91 29.83 18.49 -21.86
CA ILE A 91 30.71 19.48 -22.47
C ILE A 91 31.64 18.76 -23.44
N ARG A 92 31.58 19.11 -24.73
CA ARG A 92 32.59 18.68 -25.69
C ARG A 92 33.73 19.68 -25.70
N LEU A 93 34.90 19.22 -25.28
CA LEU A 93 36.16 19.94 -25.29
C LEU A 93 36.99 19.53 -26.51
N THR A 94 37.63 20.48 -27.18
CA THR A 94 38.49 20.24 -28.34
C THR A 94 39.82 20.97 -28.18
N ALA A 95 40.93 20.23 -28.29
CA ALA A 95 42.28 20.80 -28.26
C ALA A 95 42.77 21.19 -29.66
N SER A 96 43.45 22.33 -29.77
CA SER A 96 44.07 22.76 -31.03
C SER A 96 45.22 21.81 -31.43
N LYS A 97 45.27 21.44 -32.71
CA LYS A 97 46.41 20.69 -33.31
C LYS A 97 47.75 21.44 -33.22
N ALA A 98 47.73 22.75 -32.97
CA ALA A 98 48.92 23.61 -32.93
C ALA A 98 49.65 23.61 -31.58
N ILE A 99 49.24 22.78 -30.61
CA ILE A 99 49.88 22.65 -29.30
C ILE A 99 51.11 21.74 -29.46
N SER A 100 52.31 22.32 -29.34
CA SER A 100 53.60 21.64 -29.57
C SER A 100 54.34 21.23 -28.30
N LYS A 101 53.87 21.68 -27.13
CA LYS A 101 54.33 21.30 -25.79
C LYS A 101 53.13 21.11 -24.89
N ASP A 102 53.29 20.33 -23.83
CA ASP A 102 52.20 20.05 -22.89
C ASP A 102 51.61 21.35 -22.32
N LEU A 103 50.30 21.37 -22.18
CA LEU A 103 49.51 22.54 -21.81
C LEU A 103 48.52 22.17 -20.71
N GLU A 104 48.62 22.81 -19.56
CA GLU A 104 47.60 22.76 -18.51
C GLU A 104 46.58 23.90 -18.70
N ALA A 105 45.30 23.60 -18.47
CA ALA A 105 44.20 24.53 -18.59
C ALA A 105 43.02 24.09 -17.73
N GLN A 106 41.98 24.93 -17.63
CA GLN A 106 40.74 24.61 -16.93
C GLN A 106 39.52 24.77 -17.82
N VAL A 107 38.54 23.90 -17.62
CA VAL A 107 37.21 24.00 -18.23
C VAL A 107 36.19 24.22 -17.14
N PHE A 108 35.47 25.33 -17.25
CA PHE A 108 34.47 25.78 -16.29
C PHE A 108 33.07 25.51 -16.82
N LEU A 109 32.16 25.14 -15.91
CA LEU A 109 30.73 25.21 -16.15
C LEU A 109 30.10 26.17 -15.16
N LYS A 110 29.42 27.18 -15.69
CA LYS A 110 28.61 28.10 -14.91
C LYS A 110 27.14 27.73 -15.07
N VAL A 111 26.46 27.59 -13.94
CA VAL A 111 25.03 27.28 -13.85
C VAL A 111 24.32 28.44 -13.18
N SER A 112 23.19 28.85 -13.76
CA SER A 112 22.23 29.78 -13.13
C SER A 112 20.85 29.16 -13.14
N ASP A 113 20.11 29.19 -12.03
CA ASP A 113 18.73 28.70 -12.01
C ASP A 113 17.69 29.83 -12.07
N SER A 114 16.43 29.47 -12.26
CA SER A 114 15.28 30.39 -12.29
C SER A 114 15.03 31.10 -10.96
N HIS A 115 15.70 30.70 -9.88
CA HIS A 115 15.67 31.34 -8.56
C HIS A 115 16.87 32.29 -8.35
N HIS A 116 17.63 32.56 -9.42
CA HIS A 116 18.81 33.43 -9.43
C HIS A 116 20.01 32.91 -8.62
N ARG A 117 20.03 31.62 -8.24
CA ARG A 117 21.21 30.97 -7.66
C ARG A 117 22.24 30.74 -8.78
N LYS A 118 23.52 30.96 -8.47
CA LYS A 118 24.62 30.82 -9.44
C LYS A 118 25.74 29.99 -8.84
N LEU A 119 26.25 29.04 -9.60
CA LEU A 119 27.39 28.22 -9.23
C LEU A 119 28.33 28.05 -10.41
N THR A 120 29.62 28.01 -10.14
CA THR A 120 30.64 27.67 -11.14
C THR A 120 31.54 26.59 -10.55
N ARG A 121 31.77 25.52 -11.32
CA ARG A 121 32.77 24.48 -11.03
C ARG A 121 33.69 24.33 -12.24
N PHE A 122 34.86 23.72 -12.04
CA PHE A 122 35.81 23.44 -13.10
C PHE A 122 36.38 22.03 -12.98
N VAL A 123 37.00 21.60 -14.08
CA VAL A 123 37.81 20.39 -14.21
C VAL A 123 39.18 20.80 -14.75
N ASP A 124 40.24 20.21 -14.22
CA ASP A 124 41.61 20.44 -14.69
C ASP A 124 41.88 19.63 -15.97
N VAL A 125 42.56 20.23 -16.93
CA VAL A 125 42.81 19.66 -18.26
C VAL A 125 44.29 19.73 -18.62
N THR A 126 44.88 18.56 -18.87
CA THR A 126 46.23 18.42 -19.43
C THR A 126 46.16 18.05 -20.90
N VAL A 127 46.73 18.88 -21.78
CA VAL A 127 46.89 18.56 -23.20
C VAL A 127 48.32 18.15 -23.51
N ILE A 128 48.52 16.96 -24.05
CA ILE A 128 49.84 16.47 -24.45
C ILE A 128 50.19 17.05 -25.83
N GLY A 129 51.33 17.75 -25.93
CA GLY A 129 51.76 18.44 -27.15
C GLY A 129 52.44 17.52 -28.17
N ASN A 130 52.35 17.85 -29.47
CA ASN A 130 52.90 17.03 -30.56
C ASN A 130 54.44 16.94 -30.64
N GLY A 131 55.17 17.60 -29.72
CA GLY A 131 56.64 17.60 -29.67
C GLY A 131 57.33 18.46 -30.73
N SER A 132 58.41 19.16 -30.36
CA SER A 132 59.39 19.74 -31.29
C SER A 132 60.66 18.88 -31.27
N GLY A 133 60.85 18.04 -32.28
CA GLY A 133 62.09 17.27 -32.44
C GLY A 133 63.28 18.15 -32.82
N GLY A 134 64.39 18.00 -32.12
CA GLY A 134 65.69 18.59 -32.46
C GLY A 134 66.83 17.59 -32.20
N GLY A 135 67.76 17.50 -33.15
CA GLY A 135 69.01 16.72 -33.11
C GLY A 135 68.93 15.44 -33.96
N GLU A 136 69.24 15.50 -35.25
CA GLU A 136 70.57 15.36 -35.90
C GLU A 136 70.78 13.97 -36.49
N ASP A 137 71.02 13.96 -37.81
CA ASP A 137 71.38 12.82 -38.67
C ASP A 137 72.71 12.19 -38.21
N PRO A 138 72.86 10.86 -38.29
CA PRO A 138 73.61 10.37 -39.44
C PRO A 138 73.13 9.01 -40.00
N GLY A 139 73.04 8.94 -41.32
CA GLY A 139 73.69 7.87 -42.07
C GLY A 139 72.79 7.03 -42.99
N GLU A 140 73.09 7.10 -44.29
CA GLU A 140 72.67 6.11 -45.28
C GLU A 140 73.01 4.67 -44.85
N GLY A 141 72.03 3.76 -44.95
CA GLY A 141 72.32 2.32 -45.06
C GLY A 141 71.18 1.38 -44.70
N GLY A 142 70.64 0.68 -45.70
CA GLY A 142 70.11 -0.69 -45.56
C GLY A 142 68.63 -0.81 -45.22
N GLY A 143 67.86 -1.44 -46.12
CA GLY A 143 66.43 -1.65 -45.95
C GLY A 143 66.05 -2.73 -44.93
N ASP A 144 64.89 -2.54 -44.32
CA ASP A 144 64.03 -3.61 -43.80
C ASP A 144 62.59 -3.08 -43.63
N ASN A 145 61.65 -3.73 -44.32
CA ASN A 145 60.21 -3.87 -44.06
C ASN A 145 59.46 -2.73 -43.32
N ASP A 146 58.96 -1.76 -44.08
CA ASP A 146 58.23 -0.58 -43.60
C ASP A 146 56.74 -0.89 -43.28
N TYR A 147 56.50 -1.79 -42.32
CA TYR A 147 55.17 -1.98 -41.72
C TYR A 147 55.22 -1.49 -40.27
N GLY A 148 54.62 -0.33 -39.98
CA GLY A 148 54.63 0.28 -38.64
C GLY A 148 54.17 -0.67 -37.51
N ASP A 149 54.52 -0.35 -36.26
CA ASP A 149 54.23 -1.19 -35.09
C ASP A 149 52.73 -1.48 -34.92
N LEU A 150 52.41 -2.75 -34.62
CA LEU A 150 51.04 -3.17 -34.33
C LEU A 150 50.58 -2.50 -33.03
N GLY A 151 49.44 -1.81 -33.04
CA GLY A 151 48.88 -1.12 -31.87
C GLY A 151 47.43 -1.51 -31.60
N ILE A 152 47.01 -1.53 -30.34
CA ILE A 152 45.61 -1.74 -29.92
C ILE A 152 45.20 -0.59 -29.00
N PHE A 153 44.05 0.00 -29.29
CA PHE A 153 43.45 1.09 -28.53
C PHE A 153 42.01 0.73 -28.17
N PHE A 154 41.62 0.94 -26.91
CA PHE A 154 40.23 0.79 -26.45
C PHE A 154 39.59 2.19 -26.36
N ASP A 155 38.37 2.33 -26.86
CA ASP A 155 37.65 3.62 -26.95
C ASP A 155 36.66 3.79 -25.79
N THR A 156 37.06 3.40 -24.57
CA THR A 156 36.21 3.46 -23.37
C THR A 156 36.99 4.02 -22.18
N SER A 157 36.54 5.15 -21.61
CA SER A 157 37.01 5.62 -20.31
C SER A 157 36.22 4.91 -19.19
N ALA A 158 36.91 4.16 -18.33
CA ALA A 158 36.36 3.48 -17.15
C ALA A 158 35.10 2.60 -17.41
N PRO A 159 35.20 1.58 -18.28
CA PRO A 159 34.08 0.68 -18.59
C PRO A 159 33.51 0.01 -17.33
N ALA A 160 32.19 -0.03 -17.20
CA ALA A 160 31.49 -0.70 -16.09
C ALA A 160 30.33 -1.58 -16.58
N VAL A 161 30.07 -2.69 -15.88
CA VAL A 161 28.98 -3.62 -16.21
C VAL A 161 28.23 -4.05 -14.94
N ASN A 162 26.91 -4.17 -15.05
CA ASN A 162 26.04 -4.68 -13.98
C ASN A 162 25.83 -6.20 -14.13
N PRO A 163 25.45 -6.91 -13.06
CA PRO A 163 25.14 -8.34 -13.13
C PRO A 163 24.11 -8.65 -14.25
N GLY A 164 24.36 -9.72 -14.99
CA GLY A 164 23.53 -10.21 -16.10
C GLY A 164 23.55 -9.32 -17.36
N GLN A 165 24.28 -8.20 -17.36
CA GLN A 165 24.37 -7.32 -18.52
C GLN A 165 25.57 -7.67 -19.40
N THR A 166 25.49 -7.23 -20.67
CA THR A 166 26.61 -7.30 -21.62
C THR A 166 27.12 -5.90 -21.92
N LEU A 167 28.41 -5.67 -21.66
CA LEU A 167 29.12 -4.46 -22.03
C LEU A 167 29.79 -4.64 -23.39
N GLU A 168 29.65 -3.64 -24.26
CA GLU A 168 30.36 -3.56 -25.53
C GLU A 168 31.57 -2.64 -25.37
N ILE A 169 32.78 -3.16 -25.62
CA ILE A 169 34.06 -2.46 -25.49
C ILE A 169 34.64 -2.28 -26.90
N PRO A 170 34.52 -1.08 -27.49
CA PRO A 170 35.09 -0.82 -28.81
C PRO A 170 36.62 -0.77 -28.77
N PHE A 171 37.25 -1.24 -29.85
CA PHE A 171 38.69 -1.17 -30.04
C PHE A 171 39.07 -0.79 -31.48
N THR A 172 40.27 -0.25 -31.65
CA THR A 172 40.93 -0.02 -32.94
C THR A 172 42.30 -0.69 -32.95
N VAL A 173 42.64 -1.34 -34.06
CA VAL A 173 43.98 -1.90 -34.31
C VAL A 173 44.71 -1.08 -35.36
N THR A 174 45.96 -0.71 -35.12
CA THR A 174 46.80 0.08 -36.03
C THR A 174 48.02 -0.71 -36.49
N GLY A 175 48.66 -0.31 -37.60
CA GLY A 175 49.90 -0.95 -38.09
C GLY A 175 49.70 -2.28 -38.81
N SER A 176 48.46 -2.62 -39.20
CA SER A 176 48.08 -3.88 -39.84
C SER A 176 47.75 -3.79 -41.33
N GLU A 177 48.13 -2.68 -41.98
CA GLU A 177 47.86 -2.44 -43.40
C GLU A 177 48.53 -3.50 -44.29
N GLY A 178 47.74 -4.15 -45.14
CA GLY A 178 48.20 -5.21 -46.05
C GLY A 178 48.41 -6.59 -45.41
N ALA A 179 48.10 -6.77 -44.13
CA ALA A 179 48.17 -8.05 -43.42
C ALA A 179 46.78 -8.57 -43.02
N THR A 180 46.59 -9.89 -42.96
CA THR A 180 45.35 -10.46 -42.39
C THR A 180 45.49 -10.53 -40.88
N LEU A 181 44.52 -9.97 -40.13
CA LEU A 181 44.49 -10.06 -38.66
C LEU A 181 43.70 -11.29 -38.17
N SER A 182 44.20 -11.86 -37.07
CA SER A 182 43.49 -12.74 -36.16
C SER A 182 43.31 -12.02 -34.83
N LEU A 183 42.07 -11.94 -34.35
CA LEU A 183 41.69 -11.23 -33.12
C LEU A 183 41.09 -12.21 -32.12
N VAL A 184 41.70 -12.30 -30.95
CA VAL A 184 41.25 -13.21 -29.88
C VAL A 184 41.00 -12.40 -28.62
N PRO A 185 39.72 -12.16 -28.25
CA PRO A 185 39.41 -11.55 -26.96
C PRO A 185 39.51 -12.58 -25.84
N SER A 186 39.88 -12.13 -24.65
CA SER A 186 39.89 -12.93 -23.43
C SER A 186 39.54 -12.08 -22.21
N VAL A 187 39.18 -12.74 -21.12
CA VAL A 187 38.98 -12.14 -19.80
C VAL A 187 39.70 -13.01 -18.78
N ASP A 188 40.18 -12.41 -17.70
CA ASP A 188 40.97 -13.07 -16.65
C ASP A 188 40.13 -13.82 -15.60
N ASN A 189 38.80 -13.75 -15.70
CA ASN A 189 37.86 -14.47 -14.88
C ASN A 189 36.88 -15.26 -15.77
N ASP A 190 36.86 -16.58 -15.60
CA ASP A 190 36.11 -17.54 -16.42
C ASP A 190 34.59 -17.56 -16.14
N GLU A 191 34.14 -16.92 -15.06
CA GLU A 191 32.72 -16.66 -14.81
C GLU A 191 32.14 -15.65 -15.83
N TYR A 192 33.00 -14.83 -16.44
CA TYR A 192 32.62 -13.82 -17.42
C TYR A 192 32.80 -14.38 -18.83
N VAL A 193 31.84 -14.09 -19.70
CA VAL A 193 31.92 -14.52 -21.10
C VAL A 193 32.44 -13.35 -21.93
N CYS A 194 33.58 -13.57 -22.57
CA CYS A 194 34.20 -12.59 -23.45
C CYS A 194 34.18 -13.11 -24.90
N ALA A 195 33.57 -12.36 -25.81
CA ALA A 195 33.41 -12.76 -27.21
C ALA A 195 33.70 -11.61 -28.17
N LEU A 196 34.14 -11.96 -29.38
CA LEU A 196 34.34 -10.97 -30.43
C LEU A 196 32.97 -10.62 -31.04
N GLY A 197 32.63 -9.34 -31.01
CA GLY A 197 31.44 -8.80 -31.65
C GLY A 197 31.66 -8.56 -33.14
N LYS A 198 31.01 -7.52 -33.67
CA LYS A 198 31.20 -7.10 -35.06
C LYS A 198 32.59 -6.49 -35.23
N VAL A 199 33.29 -6.90 -36.29
CA VAL A 199 34.60 -6.35 -36.68
C VAL A 199 34.52 -5.80 -38.10
N ASP A 200 35.00 -4.58 -38.28
CA ASP A 200 35.26 -3.97 -39.57
C ASP A 200 36.75 -4.08 -39.88
N TYR A 201 37.11 -5.09 -40.68
CA TYR A 201 38.50 -5.34 -41.09
C TYR A 201 39.02 -4.31 -42.11
N VAL A 202 38.16 -3.46 -42.68
CA VAL A 202 38.58 -2.39 -43.58
C VAL A 202 39.09 -1.20 -42.78
N ASN A 203 38.41 -0.86 -41.69
CA ASN A 203 38.77 0.25 -40.81
C ASN A 203 39.52 -0.19 -39.54
N TYR A 204 39.80 -1.49 -39.40
CA TYR A 204 40.48 -2.13 -38.26
C TYR A 204 39.82 -1.82 -36.91
N GLN A 205 38.49 -1.71 -36.89
CA GLN A 205 37.70 -1.42 -35.70
C GLN A 205 36.82 -2.61 -35.33
N GLY A 206 36.56 -2.81 -34.04
CA GLY A 206 35.67 -3.87 -33.59
C GLY A 206 35.15 -3.67 -32.19
N ILE A 207 34.33 -4.63 -31.75
CA ILE A 207 33.71 -4.65 -30.42
C ILE A 207 34.10 -5.94 -29.72
N ILE A 208 34.49 -5.86 -28.46
CA ILE A 208 34.51 -7.00 -27.53
C ILE A 208 33.22 -6.96 -26.73
N LYS A 209 32.51 -8.07 -26.65
CA LYS A 209 31.32 -8.24 -25.80
C LYS A 209 31.74 -8.96 -24.53
N LEU A 210 31.63 -8.27 -23.39
CA LEU A 210 31.82 -8.83 -22.07
C LEU A 210 30.45 -9.02 -21.41
N THR A 211 30.04 -10.25 -21.15
CA THR A 211 28.81 -10.57 -20.42
C THR A 211 29.16 -10.96 -18.98
N ALA A 212 28.56 -10.25 -18.02
CA ALA A 212 28.75 -10.50 -16.60
C ALA A 212 27.79 -11.60 -16.08
N PRO A 213 28.17 -12.37 -15.05
CA PRO A 213 27.28 -13.31 -14.36
C PRO A 213 26.00 -12.62 -13.87
N GLU A 214 24.89 -13.37 -13.78
CA GLU A 214 23.61 -12.82 -13.32
C GLU A 214 23.60 -12.42 -11.84
N VAL A 215 24.49 -13.01 -11.03
CA VAL A 215 24.66 -12.71 -9.61
C VAL A 215 26.13 -12.48 -9.29
N ILE A 216 26.43 -11.37 -8.62
CA ILE A 216 27.79 -10.96 -8.26
C ILE A 216 27.75 -10.53 -6.79
N THR A 217 28.52 -11.21 -5.95
CA THR A 217 28.46 -11.05 -4.49
C THR A 217 29.12 -9.77 -3.99
N GLU A 218 30.23 -9.38 -4.62
CA GLU A 218 31.03 -8.21 -4.27
C GLU A 218 31.47 -7.47 -5.53
N ALA A 219 31.55 -6.14 -5.44
CA ALA A 219 32.04 -5.33 -6.55
C ALA A 219 33.51 -5.67 -6.81
N THR A 220 33.86 -5.83 -8.07
CA THR A 220 35.19 -6.29 -8.49
C THR A 220 35.64 -5.61 -9.78
N GLU A 221 36.86 -5.87 -10.20
CA GLU A 221 37.37 -5.48 -11.51
C GLU A 221 37.82 -6.72 -12.28
N VAL A 222 37.48 -6.80 -13.56
CA VAL A 222 37.97 -7.85 -14.48
C VAL A 222 38.80 -7.23 -15.59
N LYS A 223 39.83 -7.94 -16.03
CA LYS A 223 40.75 -7.49 -17.07
C LYS A 223 40.38 -8.11 -18.41
N VAL A 224 39.76 -7.31 -19.28
CA VAL A 224 39.45 -7.72 -20.65
C VAL A 224 40.66 -7.46 -21.54
N SER A 225 41.09 -8.47 -22.27
CA SER A 225 42.25 -8.40 -23.15
C SER A 225 41.87 -8.71 -24.60
N LEU A 226 42.58 -8.08 -25.53
CA LEU A 226 42.53 -8.40 -26.95
C LEU A 226 43.93 -8.77 -27.41
N THR A 227 44.06 -9.96 -28.01
CA THR A 227 45.29 -10.37 -28.69
C THR A 227 45.08 -10.25 -30.19
N ALA A 228 45.84 -9.36 -30.84
CA ALA A 228 45.88 -9.23 -32.28
C ALA A 228 47.15 -9.90 -32.82
N SER A 229 47.01 -10.80 -33.78
CA SER A 229 48.13 -11.42 -34.50
C SER A 229 47.97 -11.24 -36.00
N ASP A 230 49.06 -11.06 -36.74
CA ASP A 230 49.01 -10.88 -38.20
C ASP A 230 49.75 -11.98 -38.98
N THR A 231 49.59 -11.96 -40.30
CA THR A 231 50.27 -12.90 -41.23
C THR A 231 51.79 -12.73 -41.28
N HIS A 232 52.34 -11.65 -40.71
CA HIS A 232 53.77 -11.40 -40.59
C HIS A 232 54.35 -11.96 -39.28
N LYS A 233 53.57 -12.75 -38.52
CA LYS A 233 53.93 -13.36 -37.24
C LYS A 233 54.17 -12.34 -36.11
N ARG A 234 53.63 -11.13 -36.23
CA ARG A 234 53.60 -10.15 -35.13
C ARG A 234 52.39 -10.43 -34.25
N SER A 235 52.52 -10.23 -32.94
CA SER A 235 51.43 -10.43 -31.97
C SER A 235 51.51 -9.40 -30.85
N LEU A 236 50.39 -8.79 -30.51
CA LEU A 236 50.25 -7.83 -29.42
C LEU A 236 49.01 -8.16 -28.60
N THR A 237 49.15 -8.14 -27.27
CA THR A 237 48.01 -8.19 -26.34
C THR A 237 47.93 -6.87 -25.58
N LYS A 238 46.73 -6.27 -25.55
CA LYS A 238 46.43 -5.10 -24.71
C LYS A 238 45.19 -5.39 -23.89
N SER A 239 45.09 -4.76 -22.72
CA SER A 239 43.97 -4.97 -21.80
C SER A 239 43.38 -3.66 -21.30
N VAL A 240 42.12 -3.74 -20.88
CA VAL A 240 41.38 -2.70 -20.17
C VAL A 240 40.76 -3.29 -18.91
N SER A 241 40.80 -2.56 -17.80
CA SER A 241 40.10 -2.93 -16.56
C SER A 241 38.64 -2.50 -16.67
N VAL A 242 37.72 -3.41 -16.41
CA VAL A 242 36.27 -3.18 -16.39
C VAL A 242 35.78 -3.31 -14.96
N LYS A 243 35.12 -2.26 -14.45
CA LYS A 243 34.44 -2.30 -13.15
C LYS A 243 33.19 -3.16 -13.23
N VAL A 244 32.98 -4.00 -12.24
CA VAL A 244 31.80 -4.84 -12.16
C VAL A 244 31.07 -4.56 -10.87
N ASN A 245 29.82 -4.13 -10.99
CA ASN A 245 29.00 -3.80 -9.84
C ASN A 245 28.45 -5.08 -9.19
N ALA A 246 28.32 -5.06 -7.86
CA ALA A 246 27.67 -6.14 -7.13
C ALA A 246 26.16 -6.16 -7.42
N SER A 247 25.54 -7.32 -7.23
CA SER A 247 24.09 -7.44 -7.16
C SER A 247 23.54 -6.67 -5.97
N GLU A 248 22.29 -6.20 -6.07
CA GLU A 248 21.62 -5.56 -4.95
C GLU A 248 21.60 -6.49 -3.71
N PRO A 249 21.81 -5.94 -2.50
CA PRO A 249 21.72 -6.74 -1.28
C PRO A 249 20.35 -7.40 -1.11
N LEU A 250 20.37 -8.61 -0.61
CA LEU A 250 19.16 -9.33 -0.20
C LEU A 250 18.51 -8.63 0.99
N THR A 251 17.18 -8.62 1.04
CA THR A 251 16.41 -8.16 2.21
C THR A 251 15.24 -9.09 2.48
N ILE A 252 14.73 -9.13 3.71
CA ILE A 252 13.55 -9.91 4.07
C ILE A 252 12.44 -8.96 4.54
N SER A 253 11.23 -9.15 4.03
CA SER A 253 10.02 -8.41 4.45
C SER A 253 8.92 -9.38 4.92
N ALA A 254 8.28 -9.07 6.05
CA ALA A 254 7.15 -9.84 6.56
C ALA A 254 5.90 -9.55 5.73
N LEU A 255 5.26 -10.58 5.18
CA LEU A 255 4.03 -10.42 4.41
C LEU A 255 2.85 -10.13 5.35
N GLY A 256 2.07 -9.10 5.01
CA GLY A 256 0.88 -8.68 5.75
C GLY A 256 1.15 -7.89 7.04
N GLU A 257 2.41 -7.78 7.47
CA GLU A 257 2.89 -6.97 8.61
C GLU A 257 1.95 -7.00 9.84
N PRO A 258 1.65 -8.19 10.40
CA PRO A 258 0.74 -8.29 11.54
C PRO A 258 1.33 -7.61 12.77
N ALA A 259 0.59 -6.70 13.40
CA ALA A 259 1.00 -6.09 14.68
C ALA A 259 0.88 -7.07 15.86
N SER A 260 0.01 -8.07 15.76
CA SER A 260 -0.22 -9.08 16.79
C SER A 260 -0.82 -10.37 16.23
N MET A 261 -0.64 -11.48 16.95
CA MET A 261 -1.23 -12.79 16.61
C MET A 261 -1.98 -13.39 17.81
N ALA A 262 -3.09 -14.06 17.52
CA ALA A 262 -3.84 -14.83 18.52
C ALA A 262 -3.31 -16.27 18.58
N VAL A 263 -3.18 -16.87 19.77
CA VAL A 263 -2.76 -18.28 19.89
C VAL A 263 -3.16 -18.86 21.25
N LYS A 264 -3.55 -20.14 21.29
CA LYS A 264 -3.80 -20.84 22.55
C LYS A 264 -2.51 -21.45 23.09
N ALA A 265 -2.46 -21.73 24.39
CA ALA A 265 -1.33 -22.43 25.00
C ALA A 265 -1.06 -23.77 24.31
N GLY A 266 0.18 -24.02 23.90
CA GLY A 266 0.55 -25.20 23.10
C GLY A 266 0.05 -25.19 21.64
N GLY A 267 -0.55 -24.09 21.18
CA GLY A 267 -1.01 -23.88 19.82
C GLY A 267 0.08 -23.46 18.85
N SER A 268 -0.32 -22.97 17.69
CA SER A 268 0.63 -22.47 16.68
C SER A 268 -0.01 -21.49 15.71
N PHE A 269 0.82 -20.68 15.06
CA PHE A 269 0.42 -19.86 13.91
C PHE A 269 1.55 -19.82 12.87
N THR A 270 1.25 -19.40 11.65
CA THR A 270 2.21 -19.32 10.54
C THR A 270 2.28 -17.90 10.02
N LEU A 271 3.49 -17.40 9.76
CA LEU A 271 3.73 -16.15 9.02
C LEU A 271 4.60 -16.42 7.80
N SER A 272 4.47 -15.57 6.78
CA SER A 272 5.26 -15.65 5.56
C SER A 272 6.17 -14.44 5.41
N TYR A 273 7.37 -14.65 4.92
CA TYR A 273 8.39 -13.62 4.73
C TYR A 273 8.95 -13.72 3.31
N LYS A 274 9.00 -12.61 2.57
CA LYS A 274 9.53 -12.58 1.20
C LYS A 274 10.98 -12.09 1.21
N VAL A 275 11.85 -12.81 0.51
CA VAL A 275 13.24 -12.40 0.25
C VAL A 275 13.27 -11.57 -1.04
N LEU A 276 13.59 -10.29 -0.92
CA LEU A 276 13.73 -9.38 -2.05
C LEU A 276 15.14 -9.44 -2.63
N ASN A 277 15.28 -9.04 -3.90
CA ASN A 277 16.55 -9.03 -4.65
C ASN A 277 17.21 -10.42 -4.83
N LEU A 278 16.38 -11.46 -4.71
CA LEU A 278 16.81 -12.85 -4.82
C LEU A 278 17.05 -13.25 -6.28
N ALA A 279 16.12 -12.97 -7.18
CA ALA A 279 16.17 -13.47 -8.55
C ALA A 279 17.45 -12.99 -9.28
N PRO A 280 18.14 -13.88 -10.05
CA PRO A 280 17.76 -15.25 -10.40
C PRO A 280 18.24 -16.34 -9.42
N ALA A 281 18.91 -15.96 -8.33
CA ALA A 281 19.37 -16.86 -7.28
C ALA A 281 18.20 -17.58 -6.59
N LYS A 282 18.52 -18.59 -5.78
CA LYS A 282 17.54 -19.36 -5.00
C LYS A 282 18.03 -19.52 -3.57
N ILE A 283 17.10 -19.47 -2.61
CA ILE A 283 17.42 -19.76 -1.21
C ILE A 283 17.93 -21.21 -1.11
N THR A 284 19.05 -21.40 -0.44
CA THR A 284 19.65 -22.72 -0.19
C THR A 284 19.44 -23.17 1.26
N GLY A 285 19.21 -24.47 1.42
CA GLY A 285 18.97 -25.06 2.73
C GLY A 285 17.66 -24.60 3.37
N ILE A 286 17.54 -24.84 4.67
CA ILE A 286 16.40 -24.39 5.48
C ILE A 286 16.84 -23.12 6.24
N PRO A 287 16.12 -22.00 6.12
CA PRO A 287 16.40 -20.78 6.88
C PRO A 287 16.45 -21.04 8.38
N THR A 288 17.38 -20.40 9.06
CA THR A 288 17.46 -20.46 10.52
C THR A 288 16.50 -19.47 11.12
N VAL A 289 15.74 -19.89 12.13
CA VAL A 289 14.81 -19.02 12.86
C VAL A 289 15.12 -19.09 14.35
N GLU A 290 15.44 -17.94 14.93
CA GLU A 290 15.59 -17.77 16.36
C GLU A 290 14.37 -17.03 16.91
N VAL A 291 13.85 -17.48 18.04
CA VAL A 291 12.67 -16.91 18.70
C VAL A 291 12.87 -16.77 20.19
N THR A 292 12.07 -15.92 20.85
CA THR A 292 12.04 -15.79 22.31
C THR A 292 12.02 -17.16 23.01
N SER A 293 12.81 -17.29 24.09
CA SER A 293 12.93 -18.52 24.88
C SER A 293 11.55 -19.11 25.24
N GLY A 294 11.39 -20.41 25.01
CA GLY A 294 10.15 -21.16 25.24
C GLY A 294 9.32 -21.39 23.96
N TRP A 295 9.47 -20.55 22.94
CA TRP A 295 8.89 -20.78 21.62
C TRP A 295 9.77 -21.70 20.79
N SER A 296 9.18 -22.37 19.80
CA SER A 296 9.92 -23.02 18.71
C SER A 296 9.38 -22.57 17.36
N ALA A 297 10.21 -22.68 16.32
CA ALA A 297 9.84 -22.29 14.97
C ALA A 297 10.32 -23.33 13.95
N GLU A 298 9.52 -23.54 12.92
CA GLU A 298 9.81 -24.43 11.79
C GLU A 298 9.66 -23.63 10.49
N ALA A 299 10.75 -23.53 9.72
CA ALA A 299 10.75 -22.82 8.44
C ALA A 299 10.65 -23.78 7.26
N THR A 300 9.88 -23.38 6.26
CA THR A 300 9.86 -23.98 4.92
C THR A 300 10.05 -22.89 3.87
N VAL A 301 10.53 -23.27 2.68
CA VAL A 301 10.79 -22.32 1.59
C VAL A 301 9.97 -22.71 0.38
N ASP A 302 9.33 -21.72 -0.22
CA ASP A 302 8.62 -21.81 -1.50
C ASP A 302 9.09 -20.65 -2.37
N GLN A 303 10.02 -20.94 -3.29
CA GLN A 303 10.70 -19.94 -4.13
C GLN A 303 11.41 -18.84 -3.29
N ASP A 304 10.89 -17.62 -3.31
CA ASP A 304 11.39 -16.45 -2.57
C ASP A 304 10.64 -16.21 -1.25
N ILE A 305 9.73 -17.12 -0.86
CA ILE A 305 8.93 -17.03 0.36
C ILE A 305 9.42 -18.03 1.40
N ILE A 306 9.79 -17.51 2.58
CA ILE A 306 10.04 -18.27 3.80
C ILE A 306 8.74 -18.32 4.62
N LYS A 307 8.16 -19.51 4.78
CA LYS A 307 6.99 -19.74 5.63
C LYS A 307 7.47 -20.27 6.98
N VAL A 308 7.18 -19.55 8.05
CA VAL A 308 7.60 -19.91 9.42
C VAL A 308 6.38 -20.23 10.26
N LYS A 309 6.31 -21.47 10.75
CA LYS A 309 5.35 -21.90 11.76
C LYS A 309 5.94 -21.69 13.14
N TYR A 310 5.27 -20.91 13.97
CA TYR A 310 5.63 -20.64 15.36
C TYR A 310 4.77 -21.50 16.29
N ASN A 311 5.40 -22.31 17.13
CA ASN A 311 4.73 -23.15 18.12
C ASN A 311 4.81 -22.47 19.49
N ALA A 312 3.64 -22.27 20.11
CA ALA A 312 3.51 -21.61 21.39
C ALA A 312 3.86 -22.57 22.56
N PRO A 313 4.56 -22.09 23.59
CA PRO A 313 4.73 -22.84 24.83
C PRO A 313 3.41 -23.06 25.59
N ALA A 314 3.46 -23.90 26.63
CA ALA A 314 2.33 -24.09 27.54
C ALA A 314 2.01 -22.83 28.39
N SER A 315 2.97 -21.92 28.55
CA SER A 315 2.76 -20.62 29.20
C SER A 315 3.17 -19.52 28.23
N ILE A 316 2.20 -18.75 27.76
CA ILE A 316 2.39 -17.78 26.69
C ILE A 316 2.74 -16.41 27.28
N GLY A 317 3.86 -15.84 26.84
CA GLY A 317 4.20 -14.44 27.08
C GLY A 317 3.45 -13.50 26.13
N GLN A 318 3.52 -12.19 26.38
CA GLN A 318 2.80 -11.18 25.58
C GLN A 318 3.54 -10.76 24.29
N ARG A 319 4.77 -11.24 24.08
CA ARG A 319 5.63 -10.85 22.96
C ARG A 319 6.50 -12.02 22.52
N ILE A 320 6.76 -12.08 21.23
CA ILE A 320 7.80 -12.91 20.63
C ILE A 320 8.74 -12.00 19.81
N ASP A 321 10.03 -12.17 20.02
CA ASP A 321 11.10 -11.62 19.20
C ASP A 321 11.52 -12.68 18.19
N ILE A 322 11.75 -12.26 16.94
CA ILE A 322 11.95 -13.13 15.79
C ILE A 322 13.21 -12.67 15.07
N LYS A 323 14.14 -13.60 14.85
CA LYS A 323 15.26 -13.43 13.93
C LYS A 323 15.23 -14.53 12.89
N ILE A 324 15.37 -14.17 11.61
CA ILE A 324 15.40 -15.13 10.49
C ILE A 324 16.69 -14.87 9.71
N SER A 325 17.44 -15.93 9.43
CA SER A 325 18.64 -15.86 8.58
C SER A 325 18.52 -16.85 7.42
N ALA A 326 18.81 -16.39 6.21
CA ALA A 326 18.78 -17.19 4.99
C ALA A 326 20.02 -16.92 4.13
N THR A 327 20.37 -17.90 3.31
CA THR A 327 21.48 -17.84 2.35
C THR A 327 20.99 -18.28 0.98
N ASP A 328 21.48 -17.67 -0.10
CA ASP A 328 21.19 -18.12 -1.46
C ASP A 328 22.22 -19.13 -2.01
N ASP A 329 22.07 -19.54 -3.26
CA ASP A 329 22.96 -20.47 -3.96
C ASP A 329 24.27 -19.84 -4.45
N HIS A 330 24.45 -18.54 -4.19
CA HIS A 330 25.66 -17.77 -4.47
C HIS A 330 26.37 -17.33 -3.18
N GLY A 331 25.93 -17.81 -2.02
CA GLY A 331 26.54 -17.53 -0.72
C GLY A 331 26.19 -16.17 -0.13
N ARG A 332 25.27 -15.39 -0.73
CA ARG A 332 24.78 -14.15 -0.15
C ARG A 332 23.90 -14.47 1.06
N THR A 333 24.11 -13.78 2.17
CA THR A 333 23.36 -13.96 3.42
C THR A 333 22.43 -12.78 3.68
N VAL A 334 21.28 -13.03 4.30
CA VAL A 334 20.33 -12.00 4.71
C VAL A 334 19.74 -12.32 6.08
N GLU A 335 19.46 -11.26 6.86
CA GLU A 335 18.83 -11.37 8.16
C GLU A 335 17.58 -10.47 8.27
N TYR A 336 16.58 -10.97 8.99
CA TYR A 336 15.41 -10.23 9.47
C TYR A 336 15.44 -10.18 10.99
N SER A 337 15.02 -9.05 11.57
CA SER A 337 14.76 -8.94 13.00
C SER A 337 13.45 -8.20 13.22
N GLY A 338 12.56 -8.76 14.03
CA GLY A 338 11.26 -8.18 14.31
C GLY A 338 10.68 -8.68 15.63
N SER A 339 9.52 -8.12 15.99
CA SER A 339 8.79 -8.56 17.17
C SER A 339 7.29 -8.52 16.95
N LEU A 340 6.57 -9.40 17.63
CA LEU A 340 5.14 -9.56 17.47
C LEU A 340 4.47 -9.64 18.85
N SER A 341 3.36 -8.92 19.02
CA SER A 341 2.54 -9.03 20.23
C SER A 341 1.69 -10.30 20.17
N ILE A 342 1.58 -11.00 21.29
CA ILE A 342 0.80 -12.24 21.38
C ILE A 342 -0.44 -12.01 22.24
N VAL A 343 -1.58 -12.48 21.72
CA VAL A 343 -2.86 -12.46 22.40
C VAL A 343 -3.29 -13.90 22.66
N GLU A 344 -3.37 -14.25 23.94
CA GLU A 344 -3.83 -15.59 24.33
C GLU A 344 -5.33 -15.76 24.04
N ILE A 345 -5.68 -16.88 23.43
CA ILE A 345 -7.08 -17.27 23.18
C ILE A 345 -7.62 -17.91 24.46
N THR A 346 -8.55 -17.21 25.12
CA THR A 346 -9.04 -17.58 26.47
C THR A 346 -10.54 -17.83 26.56
N THR A 347 -11.32 -17.51 25.52
CA THR A 347 -12.80 -17.54 25.58
C THR A 347 -13.44 -18.30 24.42
N THR A 348 -14.67 -18.76 24.62
CA THR A 348 -15.47 -19.47 23.60
C THR A 348 -15.85 -18.52 22.47
N ALA A 349 -15.73 -19.02 21.24
CA ALA A 349 -15.91 -18.23 20.03
C ALA A 349 -17.33 -18.36 19.46
N GLY A 350 -18.06 -17.24 19.35
CA GLY A 350 -19.36 -17.17 18.67
C GLY A 350 -19.21 -17.06 17.15
N ALA A 351 -20.23 -17.49 16.39
CA ALA A 351 -20.20 -17.49 14.92
C ALA A 351 -21.06 -16.38 14.27
N ALA A 352 -21.77 -15.56 15.05
CA ALA A 352 -22.66 -14.53 14.51
C ALA A 352 -21.92 -13.42 13.74
N ASN A 353 -22.59 -12.69 12.86
CA ASN A 353 -21.97 -11.53 12.18
C ASN A 353 -21.89 -10.29 13.08
N CYS A 354 -22.67 -10.24 14.16
CA CYS A 354 -22.60 -9.19 15.18
C CYS A 354 -22.34 -9.81 16.55
N HIS A 355 -21.43 -9.19 17.31
CA HIS A 355 -21.11 -9.57 18.68
C HIS A 355 -21.36 -8.40 19.62
N ILE A 356 -22.20 -8.61 20.62
CA ILE A 356 -22.35 -7.70 21.75
C ILE A 356 -21.26 -8.03 22.76
N VAL A 357 -20.45 -7.05 23.13
CA VAL A 357 -19.34 -7.20 24.07
C VAL A 357 -19.31 -6.02 25.04
N LYS A 358 -18.98 -6.27 26.30
CA LYS A 358 -18.86 -5.20 27.30
C LYS A 358 -17.58 -4.38 27.10
N PRO A 359 -17.57 -3.09 27.49
CA PRO A 359 -16.35 -2.30 27.60
C PRO A 359 -15.25 -3.03 28.40
N GLY A 360 -13.99 -2.89 28.00
CA GLY A 360 -12.85 -3.57 28.62
C GLY A 360 -12.77 -5.10 28.38
N GLY A 361 -13.74 -5.67 27.65
CA GLY A 361 -13.79 -7.10 27.37
C GLY A 361 -12.77 -7.58 26.33
N ILE A 362 -12.57 -8.91 26.30
CA ILE A 362 -11.87 -9.60 25.21
C ILE A 362 -12.91 -10.44 24.48
N LEU A 363 -13.13 -10.13 23.20
CA LEU A 363 -14.02 -10.87 22.32
C LEU A 363 -13.21 -11.87 21.49
N THR A 364 -13.58 -13.15 21.55
CA THR A 364 -13.09 -14.17 20.61
C THR A 364 -14.21 -14.51 19.63
N ILE A 365 -13.94 -14.34 18.34
CA ILE A 365 -14.86 -14.61 17.23
C ILE A 365 -14.41 -15.89 16.53
N LYS A 366 -15.36 -16.75 16.19
CA LYS A 366 -15.09 -17.95 15.39
C LYS A 366 -14.92 -17.51 13.94
N ALA A 367 -13.77 -17.79 13.34
CA ALA A 367 -13.47 -17.38 11.98
C ALA A 367 -14.13 -18.33 10.95
N VAL A 368 -15.45 -18.22 10.87
CA VAL A 368 -16.31 -18.89 9.90
C VAL A 368 -17.08 -17.84 9.11
N LYS A 369 -17.60 -18.19 7.94
CA LYS A 369 -18.69 -17.41 7.32
C LYS A 369 -19.83 -17.36 8.32
N GLY A 370 -20.32 -16.16 8.65
CA GLY A 370 -21.22 -15.92 9.77
C GLY A 370 -22.36 -16.94 9.90
N ASN A 371 -22.84 -17.16 11.12
CA ASN A 371 -23.96 -18.06 11.44
C ASN A 371 -23.80 -19.50 10.90
N SER A 372 -22.60 -19.92 10.49
CA SER A 372 -22.34 -21.22 9.85
C SER A 372 -21.18 -21.97 10.48
N THR A 373 -20.86 -23.13 9.90
CA THR A 373 -19.67 -23.93 10.22
C THR A 373 -18.58 -23.85 9.16
N THR A 374 -18.78 -23.07 8.09
CA THR A 374 -17.82 -22.94 6.98
C THR A 374 -16.62 -22.11 7.43
N ALA A 375 -15.47 -22.75 7.65
CA ALA A 375 -14.22 -22.11 8.02
C ALA A 375 -13.75 -21.08 6.97
N LEU A 376 -12.99 -20.10 7.44
CA LEU A 376 -12.31 -19.11 6.60
C LEU A 376 -10.83 -19.47 6.48
N ASP A 377 -10.28 -19.29 5.28
CA ASP A 377 -8.84 -19.29 5.03
C ASP A 377 -8.35 -17.84 5.12
N PHE A 378 -7.43 -17.57 6.04
CA PHE A 378 -6.88 -16.23 6.29
C PHE A 378 -5.56 -16.30 7.07
N ASP A 379 -4.76 -15.25 6.96
CA ASP A 379 -3.47 -15.14 7.64
C ASP A 379 -3.61 -14.43 8.99
N ASN A 380 -4.31 -13.30 9.02
CA ASN A 380 -4.49 -12.47 10.22
C ASN A 380 -5.82 -11.69 10.17
N ALA A 381 -6.07 -10.80 11.12
CA ALA A 381 -7.22 -9.92 11.17
C ALA A 381 -6.83 -8.49 11.55
N ALA A 382 -7.67 -7.52 11.17
CA ALA A 382 -7.45 -6.11 11.43
C ALA A 382 -8.76 -5.36 11.68
N LEU A 383 -8.65 -4.16 12.25
CA LEU A 383 -9.74 -3.20 12.29
C LEU A 383 -10.01 -2.66 10.88
N VAL A 384 -11.27 -2.59 10.48
CA VAL A 384 -11.72 -1.86 9.29
C VAL A 384 -12.03 -0.42 9.69
N TRP A 385 -12.91 -0.24 10.67
CA TRP A 385 -13.24 1.07 11.23
C TRP A 385 -13.80 0.96 12.65
N GLN A 386 -13.72 2.04 13.42
CA GLN A 386 -14.37 2.22 14.72
C GLN A 386 -15.03 3.61 14.81
N ASP A 387 -16.15 3.75 15.53
CA ASP A 387 -16.87 5.02 15.67
C ASP A 387 -16.48 5.84 16.93
N ALA A 388 -15.58 5.29 17.75
CA ALA A 388 -14.94 5.94 18.88
C ALA A 388 -13.43 5.69 18.82
N ILE A 389 -12.61 6.76 18.91
CA ILE A 389 -11.15 6.67 18.81
C ILE A 389 -10.61 5.75 19.91
N GLY A 390 -9.86 4.72 19.50
CA GLY A 390 -9.25 3.75 20.40
C GLY A 390 -10.26 2.91 21.20
N LEU A 391 -11.44 2.65 20.63
CA LEU A 391 -12.41 1.67 21.14
C LEU A 391 -11.82 0.26 21.09
N VAL A 392 -11.23 -0.11 19.95
CA VAL A 392 -10.50 -1.36 19.76
C VAL A 392 -9.02 -1.10 20.03
N SER A 393 -8.45 -1.83 20.98
CA SER A 393 -7.04 -1.74 21.36
C SER A 393 -6.15 -2.63 20.49
N SER A 394 -6.64 -3.80 20.08
CA SER A 394 -5.95 -4.69 19.15
C SER A 394 -6.92 -5.65 18.48
N VAL A 395 -6.56 -6.09 17.27
CA VAL A 395 -7.21 -7.20 16.55
C VAL A 395 -6.12 -8.20 16.17
N SER A 396 -6.35 -9.47 16.48
CA SER A 396 -5.37 -10.55 16.26
C SER A 396 -6.09 -11.76 15.68
N GLY A 397 -5.69 -12.19 14.49
CA GLY A 397 -6.24 -13.36 13.82
C GLY A 397 -5.32 -14.58 13.93
N ASN A 398 -5.89 -15.77 13.85
CA ASN A 398 -5.15 -17.01 13.63
C ASN A 398 -5.98 -17.98 12.79
N GLY A 399 -5.61 -18.11 11.51
CA GLY A 399 -6.27 -19.03 10.58
C GLY A 399 -6.14 -20.50 10.94
N SER A 400 -5.00 -20.90 11.52
CA SER A 400 -4.77 -22.28 11.95
C SER A 400 -5.64 -22.69 13.13
N GLU A 401 -6.00 -21.73 13.99
CA GLU A 401 -6.91 -21.96 15.11
C GLU A 401 -8.35 -21.54 14.81
N GLY A 402 -8.61 -20.92 13.66
CA GLY A 402 -9.93 -20.51 13.21
C GLY A 402 -10.57 -19.46 14.10
N VAL A 403 -9.79 -18.49 14.59
CA VAL A 403 -10.32 -17.42 15.48
C VAL A 403 -9.79 -16.03 15.14
N VAL A 404 -10.58 -15.03 15.54
CA VAL A 404 -10.17 -13.62 15.61
C VAL A 404 -10.41 -13.14 17.03
N VAL A 405 -9.40 -12.54 17.66
CA VAL A 405 -9.49 -11.97 19.01
C VAL A 405 -9.44 -10.45 18.92
N VAL A 406 -10.39 -9.80 19.58
CA VAL A 406 -10.53 -8.33 19.63
C VAL A 406 -10.44 -7.89 21.08
N LYS A 407 -9.47 -7.02 21.39
CA LYS A 407 -9.36 -6.40 22.72
C LYS A 407 -10.05 -5.05 22.71
N ILE A 408 -10.99 -4.87 23.63
CA ILE A 408 -11.76 -3.64 23.78
C ILE A 408 -11.15 -2.79 24.89
N ALA A 409 -11.05 -1.49 24.66
CA ALA A 409 -10.58 -0.55 25.69
C ALA A 409 -11.57 -0.45 26.85
N ASP A 410 -11.05 -0.28 28.06
CA ASP A 410 -11.87 -0.11 29.26
C ASP A 410 -12.65 1.21 29.22
N GLY A 411 -13.89 1.19 29.73
CA GLY A 411 -14.77 2.35 29.81
C GLY A 411 -15.20 2.97 28.47
N LYS A 412 -14.95 2.31 27.34
CA LYS A 412 -15.36 2.79 26.01
C LYS A 412 -16.50 1.96 25.44
N GLU A 413 -17.50 2.64 24.92
CA GLU A 413 -18.64 2.09 24.19
C GLU A 413 -18.65 2.59 22.75
N GLY A 414 -19.27 1.84 21.85
CA GLY A 414 -19.38 2.20 20.45
C GLY A 414 -19.50 0.98 19.54
N ASN A 415 -19.19 1.21 18.26
CA ASN A 415 -19.22 0.20 17.22
C ASN A 415 -17.88 0.12 16.51
N ALA A 416 -17.52 -1.09 16.11
CA ALA A 416 -16.39 -1.33 15.23
C ALA A 416 -16.73 -2.42 14.20
N VAL A 417 -16.02 -2.39 13.08
CA VAL A 417 -15.96 -3.50 12.13
C VAL A 417 -14.54 -4.04 12.12
N VAL A 418 -14.41 -5.33 12.34
CA VAL A 418 -13.14 -6.07 12.25
C VAL A 418 -13.21 -7.09 11.14
N ALA A 419 -12.08 -7.44 10.53
CA ALA A 419 -12.03 -8.31 9.36
C ALA A 419 -10.88 -9.30 9.41
N ALA A 420 -11.14 -10.54 9.00
CA ALA A 420 -10.12 -11.52 8.67
C ALA A 420 -9.54 -11.21 7.29
N ARG A 421 -8.23 -11.38 7.14
CA ARG A 421 -7.46 -11.01 5.97
C ARG A 421 -6.53 -12.12 5.52
N ASP A 422 -6.54 -12.35 4.21
CA ASP A 422 -5.59 -13.19 3.49
C ASP A 422 -4.69 -12.24 2.67
N GLY A 423 -3.45 -12.08 3.11
CA GLY A 423 -2.61 -10.94 2.72
C GLY A 423 -3.32 -9.58 2.90
N GLY A 424 -3.45 -8.83 1.80
CA GLY A 424 -4.14 -7.54 1.78
C GLY A 424 -5.67 -7.61 1.61
N ARG A 425 -6.24 -8.79 1.34
CA ARG A 425 -7.64 -8.97 0.99
C ARG A 425 -8.48 -9.35 2.22
N VAL A 426 -9.60 -8.68 2.43
CA VAL A 426 -10.58 -9.09 3.45
C VAL A 426 -11.36 -10.31 2.96
N VAL A 427 -11.42 -11.38 3.75
CA VAL A 427 -12.20 -12.59 3.41
C VAL A 427 -13.54 -12.65 4.12
N TRP A 428 -13.66 -11.97 5.26
CA TRP A 428 -14.90 -11.81 6.01
C TRP A 428 -14.73 -10.70 7.05
N SER A 429 -15.84 -10.13 7.50
CA SER A 429 -15.86 -9.10 8.55
C SER A 429 -17.06 -9.25 9.48
N TRP A 430 -16.93 -8.70 10.67
CA TRP A 430 -17.90 -8.78 11.76
C TRP A 430 -18.12 -7.41 12.37
N HIS A 431 -19.35 -7.16 12.83
CA HIS A 431 -19.71 -6.02 13.65
C HIS A 431 -19.45 -6.34 15.12
N VAL A 432 -18.66 -5.50 15.77
CA VAL A 432 -18.42 -5.50 17.22
C VAL A 432 -19.21 -4.36 17.83
N TRP A 433 -20.25 -4.69 18.58
CA TRP A 433 -21.11 -3.76 19.29
C TRP A 433 -20.69 -3.71 20.76
N VAL A 434 -19.94 -2.67 21.13
CA VAL A 434 -19.39 -2.51 22.46
C VAL A 434 -20.36 -1.74 23.35
N THR A 435 -21.01 -2.43 24.29
CA THR A 435 -22.04 -1.84 25.16
C THR A 435 -22.37 -2.78 26.33
N ASP A 436 -22.88 -2.22 27.43
CA ASP A 436 -23.49 -2.99 28.53
C ASP A 436 -24.94 -3.43 28.27
N TYR A 437 -25.48 -3.17 27.07
CA TYR A 437 -26.83 -3.59 26.67
C TYR A 437 -27.00 -5.12 26.72
N ASP A 438 -28.05 -5.57 27.43
CA ASP A 438 -28.56 -6.94 27.40
C ASP A 438 -29.82 -6.99 26.53
N PRO A 439 -29.80 -7.67 25.36
CA PRO A 439 -30.94 -7.71 24.46
C PRO A 439 -32.13 -8.50 25.01
N GLU A 440 -31.95 -9.33 26.04
CA GLU A 440 -33.04 -10.07 26.68
C GLU A 440 -33.74 -9.26 27.77
N ALA A 441 -33.15 -8.16 28.25
CA ALA A 441 -33.64 -7.45 29.42
C ALA A 441 -34.96 -6.70 29.18
N ASP A 442 -35.13 -6.11 27.99
CA ASP A 442 -36.21 -5.15 27.73
C ASP A 442 -36.91 -5.36 26.37
N ILE A 443 -37.25 -6.60 26.04
CA ILE A 443 -37.89 -7.03 24.78
C ILE A 443 -39.14 -6.21 24.44
N PHE A 444 -39.26 -5.76 23.18
CA PHE A 444 -40.49 -5.23 22.61
C PHE A 444 -41.34 -6.39 22.05
N GLU A 445 -42.46 -6.69 22.70
CA GLU A 445 -43.38 -7.74 22.27
C GLU A 445 -44.57 -7.17 21.48
N TRP A 446 -44.82 -7.76 20.31
CA TRP A 446 -46.00 -7.51 19.48
C TRP A 446 -46.71 -8.83 19.21
N GLN A 447 -48.04 -8.85 19.32
CA GLN A 447 -48.84 -10.01 18.95
C GLN A 447 -49.77 -9.65 17.81
N ASP A 448 -49.73 -10.43 16.72
CA ASP A 448 -50.64 -10.22 15.59
C ASP A 448 -52.06 -10.71 15.89
N ALA A 449 -52.99 -10.45 14.97
CA ALA A 449 -54.39 -10.87 15.10
C ALA A 449 -54.59 -12.40 15.17
N ASN A 450 -53.58 -13.19 14.79
CA ASN A 450 -53.60 -14.66 14.84
C ASN A 450 -52.97 -15.21 16.13
N GLY A 451 -52.49 -14.34 17.03
CA GLY A 451 -51.85 -14.74 18.28
C GLY A 451 -50.35 -15.03 18.15
N VAL A 452 -49.73 -14.80 16.99
CA VAL A 452 -48.28 -14.96 16.80
C VAL A 452 -47.55 -13.82 17.48
N THR A 453 -46.61 -14.16 18.36
CA THR A 453 -45.86 -13.17 19.15
C THR A 453 -44.48 -12.95 18.55
N TYR A 454 -44.16 -11.69 18.29
CA TYR A 454 -42.93 -11.17 17.74
C TYR A 454 -42.16 -10.42 18.82
N LYS A 455 -40.88 -10.75 19.01
CA LYS A 455 -40.04 -10.25 20.12
C LYS A 455 -38.85 -9.48 19.60
N TYR A 456 -38.93 -8.16 19.56
CA TYR A 456 -37.89 -7.30 19.03
C TYR A 456 -36.92 -6.85 20.12
N MET A 457 -35.69 -6.55 19.72
CA MET A 457 -34.79 -5.71 20.50
C MET A 457 -35.45 -4.36 20.79
N ASP A 458 -35.08 -3.72 21.91
CA ASP A 458 -35.62 -2.41 22.30
C ASP A 458 -35.11 -1.25 21.42
N ARG A 459 -34.02 -1.48 20.69
CA ARG A 459 -33.29 -0.48 19.89
C ARG A 459 -32.79 -1.05 18.56
N ASN A 460 -32.28 -0.15 17.73
CA ASN A 460 -31.66 -0.51 16.45
C ASN A 460 -30.29 -1.16 16.68
N LEU A 461 -29.88 -2.03 15.76
CA LEU A 461 -28.57 -2.66 15.77
C LEU A 461 -27.46 -1.60 15.78
N GLY A 462 -26.55 -1.69 16.75
CA GLY A 462 -25.47 -0.72 16.95
C GLY A 462 -25.88 0.61 17.61
N ALA A 463 -27.11 0.76 18.11
CA ALA A 463 -27.51 1.94 18.88
C ALA A 463 -27.04 1.85 20.34
N MET A 464 -26.40 2.89 20.88
CA MET A 464 -25.92 2.85 22.28
C MET A 464 -27.06 3.04 23.30
N SER A 465 -28.25 3.51 22.89
CA SER A 465 -29.38 3.75 23.79
C SER A 465 -30.74 3.56 23.13
N ALA A 466 -31.75 3.12 23.90
CA ALA A 466 -33.16 3.19 23.49
C ALA A 466 -33.84 4.52 23.90
N GLN A 467 -33.09 5.44 24.52
CA GLN A 467 -33.64 6.70 25.01
C GLN A 467 -34.19 7.54 23.86
N MET A 468 -35.45 7.95 24.00
CA MET A 468 -36.13 8.83 23.07
C MET A 468 -35.32 10.11 22.83
N PHE A 469 -35.29 10.55 21.58
CA PHE A 469 -34.62 11.78 21.14
C PHE A 469 -33.09 11.80 21.30
N SER A 470 -32.48 10.72 21.80
CA SER A 470 -31.03 10.64 21.90
C SER A 470 -30.44 10.33 20.53
N LYS A 471 -29.34 11.01 20.16
CA LYS A 471 -28.52 10.62 19.00
C LYS A 471 -27.99 9.20 19.12
N GLU A 472 -27.83 8.71 20.35
CA GLU A 472 -27.39 7.33 20.62
C GLU A 472 -28.45 6.27 20.27
N SER A 473 -29.67 6.68 19.91
CA SER A 473 -30.74 5.78 19.46
C SER A 473 -30.71 5.44 17.98
N ILE A 474 -29.90 6.13 17.18
CA ILE A 474 -29.89 6.01 15.71
C ILE A 474 -29.44 4.61 15.27
N GLY A 475 -28.30 4.15 15.80
CA GLY A 475 -27.66 2.89 15.41
C GLY A 475 -26.96 2.96 14.05
N LEU A 476 -26.74 1.79 13.45
CA LEU A 476 -26.04 1.62 12.18
C LEU A 476 -27.03 1.36 11.03
N MET A 477 -26.56 1.63 9.81
CA MET A 477 -27.28 1.37 8.57
C MET A 477 -26.71 0.13 7.87
N TYR A 478 -27.55 -0.64 7.18
CA TYR A 478 -27.16 -1.83 6.44
C TYR A 478 -27.77 -1.80 5.05
N GLN A 479 -26.98 -2.17 4.04
CA GLN A 479 -27.52 -2.46 2.71
C GLN A 479 -28.26 -3.81 2.74
N TRP A 480 -29.38 -3.89 2.03
CA TRP A 480 -30.24 -5.07 2.07
C TRP A 480 -29.47 -6.35 1.70
N GLY A 481 -29.50 -7.38 2.55
CA GLY A 481 -28.79 -8.64 2.30
C GLY A 481 -27.29 -8.64 2.65
N ARG A 482 -26.71 -7.51 3.11
CA ARG A 482 -25.32 -7.47 3.61
C ARG A 482 -25.25 -7.64 5.13
N LYS A 483 -24.14 -8.21 5.59
CA LYS A 483 -23.79 -8.27 7.02
C LYS A 483 -23.06 -7.02 7.52
N ASP A 484 -22.55 -6.20 6.60
CA ASP A 484 -21.62 -5.10 6.90
C ASP A 484 -22.37 -3.80 7.27
N PRO A 485 -22.08 -3.19 8.42
CA PRO A 485 -22.69 -1.93 8.80
C PRO A 485 -22.02 -0.69 8.20
N PHE A 486 -22.81 0.38 8.11
CA PHE A 486 -22.43 1.73 7.75
C PHE A 486 -22.84 2.70 8.88
N PRO A 487 -22.09 3.78 9.14
CA PRO A 487 -22.45 4.78 10.14
C PRO A 487 -23.77 5.47 9.75
N GLY A 488 -24.68 5.58 10.71
CA GLY A 488 -25.86 6.43 10.63
C GLY A 488 -25.53 7.92 10.81
N GLY A 489 -26.55 8.74 11.06
CA GLY A 489 -26.36 10.18 11.30
C GLY A 489 -25.55 10.47 12.56
N ASP A 490 -24.76 11.54 12.54
CA ASP A 490 -24.01 12.02 13.72
C ASP A 490 -24.93 12.65 14.79
N ASN A 491 -26.16 13.02 14.39
CA ASN A 491 -27.20 13.55 15.25
C ASN A 491 -28.60 13.23 14.68
N VAL A 492 -29.64 13.45 15.49
CA VAL A 492 -31.04 13.03 15.22
C VAL A 492 -31.73 13.75 14.05
N GLU A 493 -31.14 14.82 13.52
CA GLU A 493 -31.63 15.60 12.37
C GLU A 493 -30.51 15.89 11.36
N SER A 494 -29.39 15.17 11.45
CA SER A 494 -28.21 15.43 10.65
C SER A 494 -28.02 14.38 9.57
N SER A 495 -27.98 14.84 8.33
CA SER A 495 -27.60 14.02 7.16
C SER A 495 -26.09 13.82 7.04
N VAL A 496 -25.30 14.28 8.01
CA VAL A 496 -23.85 13.98 8.10
C VAL A 496 -23.69 12.66 8.83
N GLN A 497 -22.95 11.72 8.23
CA GLN A 497 -22.68 10.44 8.89
C GLN A 497 -21.77 10.61 10.11
N LYS A 498 -21.98 9.77 11.12
CA LYS A 498 -21.10 9.67 12.29
C LYS A 498 -19.67 9.40 11.83
N ARG A 499 -18.72 10.12 12.45
CA ARG A 499 -17.28 9.98 12.14
C ARG A 499 -16.80 8.59 12.54
N ILE A 500 -15.88 8.06 11.73
CA ILE A 500 -15.23 6.78 11.96
C ILE A 500 -13.71 6.94 11.83
N TYR A 501 -12.99 6.00 12.41
CA TYR A 501 -11.54 6.08 12.60
C TYR A 501 -10.87 4.75 12.28
N ASP A 502 -9.61 4.83 11.84
CA ASP A 502 -8.73 3.68 11.78
C ASP A 502 -8.21 3.29 13.19
N ILE A 503 -7.32 2.29 13.26
CA ILE A 503 -6.77 1.81 14.53
C ILE A 503 -5.86 2.86 15.21
N ASN A 504 -5.25 3.74 14.43
CA ASN A 504 -4.36 4.81 14.89
C ASN A 504 -5.14 6.06 15.35
N GLY A 505 -6.46 6.08 15.17
CA GLY A 505 -7.32 7.21 15.51
C GLY A 505 -7.40 8.27 14.42
N ASN A 506 -6.88 8.02 13.21
CA ASN A 506 -7.07 8.91 12.08
C ASN A 506 -8.52 8.79 11.59
N GLN A 507 -9.15 9.93 11.32
CA GLN A 507 -10.49 9.92 10.74
C GLN A 507 -10.44 9.35 9.33
N ILE A 508 -11.33 8.39 9.06
CA ILE A 508 -11.56 7.83 7.73
C ILE A 508 -13.02 8.05 7.33
N PHE A 509 -13.35 7.75 6.08
CA PHE A 509 -14.70 7.94 5.54
C PHE A 509 -15.13 6.66 4.82
N MET A 510 -16.42 6.33 4.95
CA MET A 510 -16.99 5.27 4.14
C MET A 510 -16.95 5.68 2.68
N LYS A 511 -16.58 4.74 1.83
CA LYS A 511 -16.56 4.95 0.39
C LYS A 511 -17.93 4.66 -0.18
N THR A 512 -18.24 5.33 -1.27
CA THR A 512 -19.43 5.06 -2.08
C THR A 512 -18.96 4.85 -3.51
N GLU A 513 -19.35 3.72 -4.09
CA GLU A 513 -18.97 3.35 -5.45
C GLU A 513 -20.16 2.80 -6.21
N GLU A 514 -20.19 3.03 -7.52
CA GLU A 514 -21.17 2.35 -8.38
C GLU A 514 -20.80 0.88 -8.46
N ARG A 515 -21.78 -0.02 -8.31
CA ARG A 515 -21.48 -1.46 -8.40
C ARG A 515 -20.93 -1.81 -9.80
N PRO A 516 -20.00 -2.76 -9.91
CA PRO A 516 -19.57 -3.30 -11.21
C PRO A 516 -20.68 -4.01 -11.98
N THR A 517 -20.57 -4.02 -13.31
CA THR A 517 -21.46 -4.78 -14.20
C THR A 517 -20.72 -5.92 -14.87
N TYR A 518 -21.35 -7.10 -14.91
CA TYR A 518 -20.78 -8.32 -15.49
C TYR A 518 -21.54 -8.73 -16.75
N ASN A 519 -20.80 -9.08 -17.79
CA ASN A 519 -21.35 -9.49 -19.09
C ASN A 519 -21.74 -10.99 -19.15
N ASP A 520 -21.82 -11.67 -18.00
CA ASP A 520 -22.22 -13.07 -17.89
C ASP A 520 -23.46 -13.24 -16.98
N ASN A 521 -24.11 -14.41 -17.02
CA ASN A 521 -25.31 -14.68 -16.22
C ASN A 521 -25.01 -15.51 -14.96
N THR A 522 -23.85 -15.32 -14.34
CA THR A 522 -23.41 -16.09 -13.17
C THR A 522 -22.74 -15.23 -12.09
N SER A 523 -22.07 -14.15 -12.49
CA SER A 523 -21.26 -13.30 -11.63
C SER A 523 -22.10 -12.21 -10.96
N THR A 524 -21.76 -11.91 -9.70
CA THR A 524 -22.39 -10.87 -8.90
C THR A 524 -21.34 -10.10 -8.12
N ASN A 525 -21.72 -8.94 -7.59
CA ASN A 525 -20.89 -8.09 -6.75
C ASN A 525 -20.66 -8.63 -5.32
N LEU A 526 -21.15 -9.86 -5.02
CA LEU A 526 -21.15 -10.40 -3.66
C LEU A 526 -19.74 -10.53 -3.07
N GLN A 527 -18.81 -11.11 -3.84
CA GLN A 527 -17.44 -11.32 -3.38
C GLN A 527 -16.73 -9.98 -3.15
N LEU A 528 -16.90 -9.01 -4.06
CA LEU A 528 -16.32 -7.68 -3.91
C LEU A 528 -16.87 -6.96 -2.67
N ALA A 529 -18.18 -7.07 -2.40
CA ALA A 529 -18.78 -6.50 -1.20
C ALA A 529 -18.26 -7.14 0.11
N ILE A 530 -17.90 -8.42 0.09
CA ILE A 530 -17.25 -9.09 1.23
C ILE A 530 -15.83 -8.56 1.43
N GLU A 531 -15.09 -8.34 0.34
CA GLU A 531 -13.72 -7.82 0.35
C GLU A 531 -13.65 -6.33 0.74
N HIS A 532 -14.74 -5.59 0.56
CA HIS A 532 -14.86 -4.16 0.85
C HIS A 532 -16.05 -3.86 1.77
N PRO A 533 -15.96 -4.22 3.07
CA PRO A 533 -16.99 -3.89 4.05
C PRO A 533 -17.10 -2.37 4.33
N ASP A 534 -16.12 -1.59 3.87
CA ASP A 534 -16.04 -0.13 3.96
C ASP A 534 -16.64 0.62 2.76
N VAL A 535 -17.10 -0.10 1.73
CA VAL A 535 -17.67 0.48 0.51
C VAL A 535 -19.17 0.24 0.44
N PHE A 536 -19.93 1.32 0.28
CA PHE A 536 -21.35 1.29 -0.06
C PHE A 536 -21.51 1.22 -1.57
N TYR A 537 -22.07 0.12 -2.09
CA TYR A 537 -22.26 -0.05 -3.53
C TYR A 537 -23.63 0.45 -3.97
N HIS A 538 -23.68 1.54 -4.71
CA HIS A 538 -24.91 2.10 -5.26
C HIS A 538 -25.20 1.56 -6.66
N ALA A 539 -26.45 1.69 -7.11
CA ALA A 539 -26.85 1.39 -8.48
C ALA A 539 -27.32 2.68 -9.16
N PRO A 540 -26.96 2.95 -10.42
CA PRO A 540 -27.41 4.17 -11.09
C PRO A 540 -28.92 4.12 -11.28
N SER A 541 -29.58 5.27 -11.15
CA SER A 541 -31.05 5.38 -11.24
C SER A 541 -31.63 4.93 -12.58
N SER A 542 -30.79 4.87 -13.62
CA SER A 542 -31.10 4.30 -14.94
C SER A 542 -31.20 2.76 -14.94
N SER A 543 -30.83 2.06 -13.86
CA SER A 543 -30.80 0.59 -13.77
C SER A 543 -32.17 -0.07 -13.64
N TRP A 544 -33.27 0.66 -13.81
CA TRP A 544 -34.62 0.11 -13.71
C TRP A 544 -34.77 -1.08 -14.70
N PRO A 545 -35.24 -2.28 -14.30
CA PRO A 545 -35.83 -2.67 -13.00
C PRO A 545 -34.87 -3.10 -11.89
N ALA A 546 -33.61 -3.39 -12.19
CA ALA A 546 -32.68 -4.01 -11.25
C ALA A 546 -31.79 -2.95 -10.58
N VAL A 547 -32.36 -2.25 -9.60
CA VAL A 547 -31.63 -1.31 -8.74
C VAL A 547 -31.14 -2.06 -7.50
N ASP A 548 -30.07 -2.82 -7.67
CA ASP A 548 -29.54 -3.72 -6.64
C ASP A 548 -28.03 -3.53 -6.57
N TRP A 549 -27.43 -3.57 -5.38
CA TRP A 549 -25.99 -3.47 -5.18
C TRP A 549 -25.27 -4.76 -5.60
N LEU A 550 -26.02 -5.89 -5.64
CA LEU A 550 -25.52 -7.20 -5.98
C LEU A 550 -25.35 -7.40 -7.50
N THR A 551 -26.31 -6.94 -8.31
CA THR A 551 -26.39 -7.26 -9.74
C THR A 551 -27.31 -6.31 -10.53
N ASN A 552 -27.10 -6.14 -11.84
CA ASN A 552 -28.08 -5.50 -12.76
C ASN A 552 -29.00 -6.50 -13.44
N LYS A 553 -28.92 -7.79 -13.09
CA LYS A 553 -29.71 -8.83 -13.72
C LYS A 553 -30.74 -9.35 -12.72
N THR A 554 -32.02 -9.17 -13.03
CA THR A 554 -33.13 -9.67 -12.19
C THR A 554 -32.99 -11.16 -11.88
N SER A 555 -32.50 -11.96 -12.83
CA SER A 555 -32.28 -13.40 -12.66
C SER A 555 -31.20 -13.78 -11.64
N LEU A 556 -30.34 -12.84 -11.26
CA LEU A 556 -29.24 -13.04 -10.30
C LEU A 556 -29.51 -12.38 -8.94
N GLN A 557 -30.67 -11.73 -8.76
CA GLN A 557 -31.06 -11.19 -7.46
C GLN A 557 -31.24 -12.33 -6.46
N ASN A 558 -30.85 -12.09 -5.20
CA ASN A 558 -30.90 -13.11 -4.17
C ASN A 558 -31.66 -12.63 -2.93
N ASN A 559 -32.95 -12.96 -2.86
CA ASN A 559 -33.80 -12.67 -1.70
C ASN A 559 -33.51 -13.55 -0.48
N ASP A 560 -32.65 -14.55 -0.64
CA ASP A 560 -32.30 -15.45 0.43
C ASP A 560 -31.02 -15.03 1.16
N LEU A 561 -30.44 -13.87 0.83
CA LEU A 561 -29.28 -13.35 1.56
C LEU A 561 -29.55 -13.21 3.05
N TRP A 562 -30.76 -12.80 3.46
CA TRP A 562 -31.23 -12.79 4.85
C TRP A 562 -32.33 -13.82 5.14
N GLY A 563 -32.41 -14.88 4.33
CA GLY A 563 -33.35 -15.98 4.60
C GLY A 563 -34.81 -15.64 4.32
N GLY A 564 -35.07 -14.78 3.33
CA GLY A 564 -36.43 -14.50 2.89
C GLY A 564 -37.15 -15.78 2.46
N LYS A 565 -36.50 -16.60 1.61
CA LYS A 565 -37.05 -17.85 1.05
C LYS A 565 -36.94 -19.03 2.02
N THR A 566 -35.75 -19.22 2.59
CA THR A 566 -35.45 -20.37 3.46
C THR A 566 -36.08 -20.25 4.84
N ASN A 567 -36.49 -19.04 5.23
CA ASN A 567 -36.99 -18.75 6.56
C ASN A 567 -36.04 -19.20 7.68
N ALA A 568 -34.74 -18.97 7.47
CA ALA A 568 -33.67 -19.33 8.40
C ALA A 568 -32.69 -18.16 8.57
N LYS A 569 -31.97 -18.13 9.70
CA LYS A 569 -30.83 -17.22 9.86
C LYS A 569 -29.70 -17.66 8.95
N THR A 570 -29.32 -16.81 8.02
CA THR A 570 -28.35 -17.11 6.97
C THR A 570 -26.97 -16.60 7.33
N ILE A 571 -25.99 -16.93 6.48
CA ILE A 571 -24.62 -16.47 6.70
C ILE A 571 -24.42 -14.96 6.58
N TYR A 572 -25.38 -14.23 6.00
CA TYR A 572 -25.30 -12.77 5.85
C TYR A 572 -26.22 -12.00 6.79
N ASP A 573 -26.99 -12.71 7.63
CA ASP A 573 -27.84 -12.07 8.65
C ASP A 573 -26.94 -11.27 9.62
N PRO A 574 -27.17 -9.95 9.78
CA PRO A 574 -26.30 -9.07 10.57
C PRO A 574 -26.58 -9.15 12.08
N CYS A 575 -27.63 -9.86 12.52
CA CYS A 575 -28.06 -9.82 13.90
C CYS A 575 -27.17 -10.68 14.84
N PRO A 576 -27.06 -10.31 16.12
CA PRO A 576 -26.34 -11.08 17.13
C PRO A 576 -26.90 -12.49 17.32
N GLU A 577 -26.13 -13.36 17.98
CA GLU A 577 -26.57 -14.72 18.33
C GLU A 577 -27.92 -14.72 19.07
N GLY A 578 -28.86 -15.58 18.63
CA GLY A 578 -30.22 -15.67 19.18
C GLY A 578 -31.20 -14.62 18.65
N TRP A 579 -30.77 -13.79 17.70
CA TRP A 579 -31.55 -12.73 17.06
C TRP A 579 -31.36 -12.74 15.53
N TRP A 580 -32.38 -12.41 14.76
CA TRP A 580 -32.33 -12.43 13.29
C TRP A 580 -33.16 -11.31 12.65
N MET A 581 -33.03 -11.19 11.34
CA MET A 581 -33.80 -10.22 10.56
C MET A 581 -35.31 -10.49 10.64
N PRO A 582 -36.13 -9.47 10.99
CA PRO A 582 -37.58 -9.62 10.96
C PRO A 582 -38.10 -9.76 9.52
N ALA A 583 -39.07 -10.64 9.32
CA ALA A 583 -39.77 -10.74 8.05
C ALA A 583 -40.70 -9.53 7.83
N ALA A 584 -40.89 -9.15 6.56
CA ALA A 584 -41.94 -8.19 6.20
C ALA A 584 -43.34 -8.72 6.55
N GLY A 585 -44.29 -7.84 6.82
CA GLY A 585 -45.70 -8.20 7.04
C GLY A 585 -46.12 -8.23 8.51
N SER A 586 -46.76 -9.32 8.97
CA SER A 586 -47.49 -9.37 10.25
C SER A 586 -46.68 -8.99 11.49
N GLY A 587 -45.37 -9.26 11.49
CA GLY A 587 -44.48 -8.86 12.60
C GLY A 587 -44.43 -7.36 12.81
N TRP A 588 -44.64 -6.59 11.74
CA TRP A 588 -44.73 -5.14 11.79
C TRP A 588 -46.17 -4.61 11.76
N GLY A 589 -47.16 -5.49 11.95
CA GLY A 589 -48.58 -5.16 11.94
C GLY A 589 -48.97 -4.11 12.98
N PHE A 590 -48.18 -3.94 14.04
CA PHE A 590 -48.37 -2.91 15.07
C PHE A 590 -48.50 -1.51 14.48
N ARG A 591 -47.91 -1.22 13.31
CA ARG A 591 -48.01 0.10 12.67
C ARG A 591 -49.44 0.46 12.29
N SER A 592 -50.28 -0.53 12.00
CA SER A 592 -51.69 -0.31 11.66
C SER A 592 -52.52 0.17 12.86
N GLU A 593 -52.00 0.07 14.08
CA GLU A 593 -52.61 0.63 15.29
C GLU A 593 -52.42 2.15 15.39
N TYR A 594 -51.62 2.75 14.51
CA TYR A 594 -51.51 4.19 14.40
C TYR A 594 -52.84 4.80 13.93
N LYS A 595 -53.47 5.60 14.80
CA LYS A 595 -54.66 6.39 14.44
C LYS A 595 -54.48 7.85 14.83
N LYS A 596 -54.79 8.72 13.86
CA LYS A 596 -55.17 10.12 14.09
C LYS A 596 -56.70 10.18 14.10
N ALA A 597 -57.31 10.99 14.97
CA ALA A 597 -58.70 11.36 14.76
C ALA A 597 -58.77 12.31 13.55
N GLY A 598 -59.45 11.90 12.47
CA GLY A 598 -59.43 12.60 11.18
C GLY A 598 -58.47 11.95 10.17
N LYS A 599 -58.59 12.30 8.88
CA LYS A 599 -57.74 11.69 7.83
C LYS A 599 -56.28 12.09 8.04
N LEU A 600 -55.36 11.38 7.36
CA LEU A 600 -53.90 11.57 7.37
C LEU A 600 -53.42 13.04 7.24
N ASN A 601 -54.25 13.91 6.66
CA ASN A 601 -53.92 15.31 6.32
C ASN A 601 -54.58 16.36 7.23
N ASP A 602 -55.36 15.96 8.24
CA ASP A 602 -56.11 16.92 9.05
C ASP A 602 -55.29 17.35 10.27
N ASP A 603 -55.27 18.64 10.61
CA ASP A 603 -54.69 19.25 11.82
C ASP A 603 -55.37 18.80 13.14
N GLY A 604 -55.94 17.60 13.16
CA GLY A 604 -56.61 17.00 14.31
C GLY A 604 -55.64 16.76 15.47
N LYS A 605 -56.12 17.08 16.69
CA LYS A 605 -55.41 16.87 17.96
C LYS A 605 -55.17 15.37 18.21
N TYR A 606 -53.98 15.04 18.71
CA TYR A 606 -53.59 13.70 19.15
C TYR A 606 -54.59 13.08 20.15
N ASP A 607 -54.82 11.77 20.02
CA ASP A 607 -55.62 10.96 20.93
C ASP A 607 -54.71 10.02 21.73
N GLU A 608 -54.66 10.25 23.04
CA GLU A 608 -53.79 9.57 24.01
C GLU A 608 -54.15 8.09 24.25
N THR A 609 -55.27 7.62 23.69
CA THR A 609 -55.70 6.21 23.80
C THR A 609 -55.03 5.30 22.78
N TYR A 610 -54.28 5.85 21.80
CA TYR A 610 -53.57 5.06 20.80
C TYR A 610 -52.14 4.71 21.22
N PRO A 611 -51.69 3.49 20.87
CA PRO A 611 -50.36 3.04 21.24
C PRO A 611 -49.25 3.75 20.45
N TRP A 612 -49.50 4.23 19.22
CA TRP A 612 -48.51 4.98 18.45
C TRP A 612 -48.66 6.51 18.57
N TYR A 613 -47.54 7.20 18.71
CA TYR A 613 -47.47 8.67 18.71
C TYR A 613 -46.15 9.18 18.12
N GLN A 614 -46.22 10.27 17.35
CA GLN A 614 -45.08 11.08 16.95
C GLN A 614 -45.26 12.48 17.53
N ASP A 615 -44.20 13.03 18.11
CA ASP A 615 -44.22 14.36 18.69
C ASP A 615 -44.25 15.42 17.57
N TYR A 616 -45.25 16.31 17.59
CA TYR A 616 -45.43 17.32 16.56
C TYR A 616 -44.31 18.35 16.60
N ASP A 617 -43.88 18.75 17.80
CA ASP A 617 -42.85 19.77 18.01
C ASP A 617 -41.43 19.18 17.86
N LYS A 618 -41.30 17.85 17.94
CA LYS A 618 -40.03 17.10 17.80
C LYS A 618 -40.23 15.85 16.96
N SER A 619 -40.42 16.04 15.65
CA SER A 619 -40.78 15.00 14.68
C SER A 619 -39.68 13.96 14.37
N ILE A 620 -38.74 13.69 15.26
CA ILE A 620 -37.52 12.89 15.03
C ILE A 620 -37.66 11.38 15.34
N GLY A 621 -38.88 10.89 15.52
CA GLY A 621 -39.15 9.45 15.73
C GLY A 621 -40.55 9.17 16.24
N PHE A 622 -40.91 7.90 16.20
CA PHE A 622 -42.17 7.39 16.69
C PHE A 622 -42.01 6.65 18.02
N ARG A 623 -43.05 6.72 18.85
CA ARG A 623 -43.17 5.99 20.12
C ARG A 623 -44.28 4.98 20.03
N TYR A 624 -44.04 3.77 20.51
CA TYR A 624 -45.06 2.77 20.78
C TYR A 624 -45.23 2.57 22.28
N LYS A 625 -46.41 2.87 22.81
CA LYS A 625 -46.78 2.67 24.21
C LYS A 625 -47.63 1.41 24.32
N THR A 626 -47.12 0.41 25.03
CA THR A 626 -47.87 -0.83 25.30
C THR A 626 -49.05 -0.58 26.23
N LYS A 627 -49.98 -1.54 26.31
CA LYS A 627 -51.08 -1.51 27.30
C LYS A 627 -50.59 -1.40 28.74
N ALA A 628 -49.41 -1.94 29.05
CA ALA A 628 -48.76 -1.84 30.35
C ALA A 628 -48.10 -0.46 30.60
N GLY A 629 -48.13 0.44 29.62
CA GLY A 629 -47.59 1.80 29.72
C GLY A 629 -46.12 1.95 29.36
N LYS A 630 -45.41 0.86 29.03
CA LYS A 630 -44.01 0.89 28.58
C LYS A 630 -43.90 1.50 27.19
N VAL A 631 -42.91 2.34 26.98
CA VAL A 631 -42.69 3.06 25.72
C VAL A 631 -41.46 2.52 24.99
N TYR A 632 -41.61 2.23 23.71
CA TYR A 632 -40.53 1.85 22.80
C TYR A 632 -40.33 2.93 21.74
N TRP A 633 -39.07 3.22 21.43
CA TRP A 633 -38.69 4.31 20.55
C TRP A 633 -38.21 3.81 19.18
N PHE A 634 -38.66 4.46 18.12
CA PHE A 634 -38.30 4.20 16.74
C PHE A 634 -37.83 5.51 16.08
N PRO A 635 -36.52 5.79 16.06
CA PRO A 635 -36.01 7.06 15.55
C PRO A 635 -36.22 7.21 14.04
N LEU A 636 -36.38 8.45 13.57
CA LEU A 636 -36.35 8.79 12.14
C LEU A 636 -34.90 8.90 11.67
N VAL A 637 -34.25 7.76 11.49
CA VAL A 637 -32.82 7.63 11.17
C VAL A 637 -32.45 7.97 9.72
N GLY A 638 -33.42 8.28 8.87
CA GLY A 638 -33.23 8.49 7.44
C GLY A 638 -32.95 7.20 6.67
N ASN A 639 -32.22 7.35 5.56
CA ASN A 639 -31.70 6.25 4.76
C ASN A 639 -30.45 6.71 3.98
N ILE A 640 -29.61 5.75 3.58
CA ILE A 640 -28.56 6.00 2.59
C ILE A 640 -29.16 5.84 1.20
N ASP A 641 -28.99 6.87 0.37
CA ASP A 641 -29.53 6.95 -0.98
C ASP A 641 -28.98 5.83 -1.89
N PRO A 642 -29.83 5.10 -2.63
CA PRO A 642 -29.43 3.92 -3.39
C PRO A 642 -28.68 4.27 -4.69
N SER A 643 -28.64 5.55 -5.09
CA SER A 643 -27.96 6.04 -6.30
C SER A 643 -26.81 6.99 -6.02
N LYS A 644 -26.77 7.63 -4.84
CA LYS A 644 -25.72 8.58 -4.45
C LYS A 644 -24.87 8.10 -3.27
N GLY A 645 -25.31 7.07 -2.53
CA GLY A 645 -24.67 6.61 -1.29
C GLY A 645 -24.57 7.67 -0.19
N THR A 646 -25.41 8.71 -0.23
CA THR A 646 -25.45 9.79 0.76
C THR A 646 -26.58 9.57 1.75
N LEU A 647 -26.33 9.85 3.03
CA LEU A 647 -27.35 9.83 4.06
C LEU A 647 -28.33 10.99 3.85
N GLN A 648 -29.63 10.73 3.95
CA GLN A 648 -30.69 11.72 3.75
C GLN A 648 -31.89 11.46 4.66
N SER A 649 -32.78 12.45 4.75
CA SER A 649 -34.07 12.37 5.46
C SER A 649 -33.99 12.07 6.96
N VAL A 650 -32.82 12.23 7.57
CA VAL A 650 -32.63 12.07 9.02
C VAL A 650 -33.50 13.10 9.75
N GLY A 651 -34.27 12.65 10.74
CA GLY A 651 -35.27 13.43 11.45
C GLY A 651 -36.62 13.57 10.73
N GLY A 652 -36.71 13.19 9.44
CA GLY A 652 -37.93 13.31 8.63
C GLY A 652 -38.59 11.98 8.27
N SER A 653 -37.80 10.93 8.06
CA SER A 653 -38.26 9.56 7.86
C SER A 653 -37.24 8.53 8.34
N ALA A 654 -37.59 7.25 8.31
CA ALA A 654 -36.69 6.11 8.51
C ALA A 654 -37.11 4.95 7.62
N LEU A 655 -36.11 4.26 7.09
CA LEU A 655 -36.28 2.91 6.55
C LEU A 655 -35.72 1.88 7.54
N TYR A 656 -36.50 0.82 7.78
CA TYR A 656 -36.06 -0.36 8.52
C TYR A 656 -36.03 -1.58 7.58
N ASN A 657 -34.92 -2.30 7.62
CA ASN A 657 -34.71 -3.51 6.85
C ASN A 657 -35.63 -4.65 7.30
N THR A 658 -36.06 -5.46 6.32
CA THR A 658 -36.74 -6.73 6.56
C THR A 658 -36.20 -7.81 5.64
N ARG A 659 -36.36 -9.08 6.01
CA ARG A 659 -36.22 -10.18 5.06
C ARG A 659 -37.56 -10.42 4.33
N THR A 660 -37.48 -10.67 3.02
CA THR A 660 -38.64 -10.69 2.14
C THR A 660 -38.50 -11.78 1.08
N ASP A 661 -39.53 -12.59 0.88
CA ASP A 661 -39.64 -13.53 -0.23
C ASP A 661 -40.61 -13.02 -1.32
N ASN A 662 -40.26 -11.91 -1.97
CA ASN A 662 -41.00 -11.43 -3.13
C ASN A 662 -40.09 -11.42 -4.34
N SER A 663 -40.37 -12.29 -5.33
CA SER A 663 -39.46 -12.69 -6.41
C SER A 663 -38.71 -11.53 -7.10
N ASN A 664 -39.31 -10.35 -7.21
CA ASN A 664 -38.71 -9.20 -7.88
C ASN A 664 -38.54 -7.93 -7.02
N THR A 665 -39.01 -7.90 -5.76
CA THR A 665 -38.97 -6.69 -4.89
C THR A 665 -38.52 -7.02 -3.48
N VAL A 666 -38.03 -6.02 -2.76
CA VAL A 666 -37.83 -6.10 -1.30
C VAL A 666 -38.79 -5.16 -0.58
N PHE A 667 -39.02 -5.39 0.70
CA PHE A 667 -39.85 -4.51 1.51
C PHE A 667 -38.96 -3.84 2.55
N TYR A 668 -39.14 -2.53 2.68
CA TYR A 668 -38.63 -1.78 3.81
C TYR A 668 -39.81 -1.27 4.59
N GLU A 669 -39.58 -1.12 5.88
CA GLU A 669 -40.57 -0.58 6.78
C GLU A 669 -40.28 0.90 6.93
N SER A 670 -41.16 1.70 6.33
CA SER A 670 -41.05 3.14 6.26
C SER A 670 -41.79 3.76 7.45
N MET A 671 -41.09 4.62 8.17
CA MET A 671 -41.67 5.47 9.20
C MET A 671 -41.44 6.90 8.76
N ALA A 672 -42.50 7.61 8.37
CA ALA A 672 -42.42 9.00 7.94
C ALA A 672 -43.57 9.81 8.55
N TRP A 673 -43.41 11.13 8.55
CA TRP A 673 -44.41 12.04 9.10
C TRP A 673 -45.82 11.72 8.58
N GLY A 674 -46.72 11.43 9.52
CA GLY A 674 -48.12 11.12 9.22
C GLY A 674 -48.40 9.70 8.72
N ASN A 675 -47.43 8.86 8.37
CA ASN A 675 -47.70 7.53 7.82
C ASN A 675 -46.58 6.49 8.09
N PRO A 676 -46.74 5.62 9.10
CA PRO A 676 -45.93 4.41 9.22
C PRO A 676 -46.47 3.33 8.25
N ALA A 677 -45.90 3.24 7.05
CA ALA A 677 -46.32 2.30 6.01
C ALA A 677 -45.21 1.31 5.63
N SER A 678 -45.60 0.15 5.10
CA SER A 678 -44.64 -0.67 4.37
C SER A 678 -44.45 -0.08 2.99
N GLU A 679 -43.21 0.18 2.59
CA GLU A 679 -42.89 0.59 1.23
C GLU A 679 -42.34 -0.60 0.46
N ALA A 680 -43.00 -0.92 -0.65
CA ALA A 680 -42.47 -1.84 -1.65
C ALA A 680 -41.32 -1.14 -2.38
N GLY A 681 -40.08 -1.41 -1.96
CA GLY A 681 -38.88 -0.92 -2.60
C GLY A 681 -38.35 -1.96 -3.59
N LEU A 682 -38.34 -1.66 -4.89
CA LEU A 682 -37.56 -2.48 -5.84
C LEU A 682 -36.05 -2.43 -5.53
N ASN A 683 -35.58 -1.41 -4.81
CA ASN A 683 -34.17 -1.11 -4.67
C ASN A 683 -33.54 -1.83 -3.48
N ARG A 684 -32.64 -2.77 -3.73
CA ARG A 684 -31.83 -3.42 -2.67
C ARG A 684 -30.65 -2.58 -2.23
N SER A 685 -30.29 -1.55 -3.00
CA SER A 685 -29.14 -0.68 -2.72
C SER A 685 -29.36 0.33 -1.59
N TYR A 686 -30.56 0.47 -1.02
CA TYR A 686 -30.78 1.39 0.10
C TYR A 686 -29.95 0.96 1.32
N GLY A 687 -29.41 1.94 2.05
CA GLY A 687 -28.96 1.72 3.43
C GLY A 687 -30.08 2.07 4.40
N ALA A 688 -30.45 1.13 5.26
CA ALA A 688 -31.56 1.27 6.20
C ALA A 688 -31.17 0.73 7.59
N ALA A 689 -31.86 1.15 8.65
CA ALA A 689 -31.63 0.61 9.98
C ALA A 689 -32.14 -0.83 10.09
N THR A 690 -31.60 -1.56 11.06
CA THR A 690 -32.05 -2.93 11.38
C THR A 690 -32.50 -2.98 12.83
N ARG A 691 -33.68 -3.56 13.09
CA ARG A 691 -34.13 -3.91 14.44
C ARG A 691 -34.42 -5.41 14.50
N CYS A 692 -33.51 -6.14 15.10
CA CYS A 692 -33.55 -7.59 15.13
C CYS A 692 -34.73 -8.10 15.98
N ILE A 693 -35.23 -9.27 15.60
CA ILE A 693 -36.24 -10.03 16.35
C ILE A 693 -35.61 -11.31 16.90
N LYS A 694 -36.20 -11.92 17.93
CA LYS A 694 -35.77 -13.22 18.45
C LYS A 694 -35.89 -14.31 17.37
N GLU A 695 -34.86 -15.15 17.28
CA GLU A 695 -34.80 -16.33 16.38
C GLU A 695 -35.96 -17.30 16.54
#